data_AF-A0A1B9B192-F1
#
_entry.id   AF-A0A1B9B192-F1
#
_cell.length_a   1.000
_cell.length_b   1.000
_cell.length_c   1.000
_cell.angle_alpha   90.00
_cell.angle_beta   90.00
_cell.angle_gamma   90.00
#
_symmetry.space_group_name_H-M   'P 1'
#
loop_
_entity.id
_entity.type
_entity.pdbx_description
1 polymer ?
#
loop_
_entity_poly.entity_id
_entity_poly.type
_entity_poly.pdbx_seq_one_letter_code
_entity_poly.pdbx_strand_id
1 'polypeptide(L)'
;MRFEELNLTAFGHFTDYPVNFQPNQSLHVVYGNNEAGKSTMLRSITQLLYGIPHNSKDSFLHPNSNLRIKARLSNSSGNTLSFIRRKGKSKTILNEAGEALPDNVLLPYINVLSEETFRNMFALNHETLREGGEALLESNGSVGESLFAAASGINTVKKIMQEFDSASKELYKSGGSKPKINELLKKEKELTRRLNDSQMLARQWMQLEDDYLHGKKQLDELREHYLQVDATLKKLSKLNQAAPILIERDRLIEQQKSFTEIPDLPNDFNLQRENVLNELKHADENAKISNTEIMALEEKLAKLDIDEKLLTCESRIQSLFSQVGAYEKENKDLHVNEAKAEQALNRMNDILLKLGYSRVDSVNIEDFRIAISRKEKIRMLYKQYGILHETIKEINKRHESLKETVALKRAEWEGFGEVKNIAKLKLVLDHAQIEGNIEKTIDVLSEEMKDLKDKSMEELNYLPLWDGSVEEFDSFYISILEETINQYIGQLERFNEDKTNLERSIKVEKTIILEAEKSIAELEALSVIPTEDDLERTRQIRDHGWSLIKNKLKGEDIDREAIKEYCSQQEVEEKFEHDLKTTDELSDTMWKESAKVGMKNKSLQDIKRSETKIAAAETQLQFLKDEMNLFFQQWNELWQPFGIEPLSPTEMKEWVRKYTVIKQNQGEYKKKQKLWDELTEKRLAIKSRLYLALSEVIDDLDTQVSEWTLTDLIREANRVVHLATERFNEKNSLEKEWKSKAADLKQIEQELASKQSELVNWREAWEDATKPLQVESQAPIDYTMERLDKYNELTTTYDEWADINSKAKAGMLFVQDYVDHIRIVANTLQLPEPINIQSFIYDLTNQLQEQKKCKQNQLEWQGQLDKRKKEYRLAKDKKEMALNRLDELLQTASVKTIEEMQIIEDKYRQKQKLSAELINLEKVLLEIGNGLSIQEMKDEIDKLDLDFMESEMAELKAELADLEEKRTEQNQIFGVCRKEYEEKIKGNSYAAVQAAEERESILAELAELTDQYVQKKLATFVLQKGIEYFRSENQNPILTKASKLFAKLTLNSFEGLTVDYNEKDEEVLLGLRNNEKIGIDAMSDGTKDQLYLSLRVASIEKYCEENEPIPFIVDDILVHFDNERSKITLSILKELSKKTQVIFFTHHYHLLDLLEETLSHEEYQLIHIHKEAVMS
;
A
#
# COMPACT_ATOMS: atom_id res chain seq x y z
N MET A 1 -2.52 -39.16 -40.77
CA MET A 1 -1.80 -38.33 -41.73
C MET A 1 -0.70 -39.14 -42.37
N ARG A 2 -0.63 -39.12 -43.69
CA ARG A 2 0.44 -39.71 -44.49
C ARG A 2 0.83 -38.74 -45.59
N PHE A 3 2.11 -38.63 -45.89
CA PHE A 3 2.61 -38.01 -47.11
C PHE A 3 2.46 -38.99 -48.25
N GLU A 4 1.75 -38.61 -49.30
CA GLU A 4 1.69 -39.34 -50.57
C GLU A 4 2.73 -38.79 -51.55
N GLU A 5 2.87 -37.46 -51.57
CA GLU A 5 3.82 -36.73 -52.39
C GLU A 5 4.40 -35.55 -51.60
N LEU A 6 5.71 -35.35 -51.70
CA LEU A 6 6.41 -34.15 -51.26
C LEU A 6 7.26 -33.63 -52.41
N ASN A 7 6.96 -32.44 -52.93
CA ASN A 7 7.71 -31.83 -54.02
C ASN A 7 8.35 -30.50 -53.55
N LEU A 8 9.68 -30.47 -53.57
CA LEU A 8 10.48 -29.30 -53.26
C LEU A 8 10.64 -28.45 -54.53
N THR A 9 9.57 -27.75 -54.91
CA THR A 9 9.50 -26.95 -56.15
C THR A 9 10.58 -25.86 -56.22
N ALA A 10 10.80 -25.13 -55.11
CA ALA A 10 11.88 -24.15 -54.99
C ALA A 10 12.23 -24.02 -53.50
N PHE A 11 13.12 -24.87 -53.00
CA PHE A 11 13.45 -24.90 -51.57
C PHE A 11 14.86 -25.43 -51.28
N GLY A 12 15.69 -24.63 -50.60
CA GLY A 12 17.08 -24.97 -50.34
C GLY A 12 17.88 -25.06 -51.64
N HIS A 13 18.53 -26.21 -51.87
CA HIS A 13 19.25 -26.51 -53.12
C HIS A 13 18.38 -27.28 -54.12
N PHE A 14 17.17 -27.68 -53.75
CA PHE A 14 16.27 -28.44 -54.61
C PHE A 14 15.45 -27.49 -55.51
N THR A 15 15.31 -27.88 -56.77
CA THR A 15 14.44 -27.26 -57.78
C THR A 15 13.60 -28.37 -58.40
N ASP A 16 12.28 -28.26 -58.31
CA ASP A 16 11.31 -29.26 -58.82
C ASP A 16 11.70 -30.72 -58.54
N TYR A 17 11.95 -31.03 -57.26
CA TYR A 17 12.31 -32.36 -56.79
C TYR A 17 11.12 -33.09 -56.14
N PRO A 18 10.35 -33.91 -56.88
CA PRO A 18 9.25 -34.69 -56.33
C PRO A 18 9.72 -35.98 -55.67
N VAL A 19 9.22 -36.23 -54.46
CA VAL A 19 9.37 -37.49 -53.72
C VAL A 19 8.01 -38.12 -53.53
N ASN A 20 7.83 -39.29 -54.14
CA ASN A 20 6.59 -40.07 -54.08
C ASN A 20 6.72 -41.20 -53.06
N PHE A 21 5.80 -41.24 -52.11
CA PHE A 21 5.74 -42.28 -51.09
C PHE A 21 4.72 -43.33 -51.50
N GLN A 22 5.15 -44.58 -51.67
CA GLN A 22 4.25 -45.64 -52.12
C GLN A 22 3.18 -45.96 -51.07
N PRO A 23 1.89 -46.04 -51.46
CA PRO A 23 0.80 -46.25 -50.50
C PRO A 23 0.84 -47.63 -49.82
N ASN A 24 1.40 -48.64 -50.50
CA ASN A 24 1.49 -50.02 -50.00
C ASN A 24 2.67 -50.23 -49.03
N GLN A 25 3.54 -49.23 -48.87
CA GLN A 25 4.70 -49.28 -47.99
C GLN A 25 4.57 -48.19 -46.94
N SER A 26 4.88 -48.51 -45.68
CA SER A 26 4.81 -47.53 -44.59
C SER A 26 6.15 -47.21 -43.98
N LEU A 27 7.20 -47.98 -44.29
CA LEU A 27 8.58 -47.66 -43.98
C LEU A 27 9.25 -47.14 -45.26
N HIS A 28 9.67 -45.89 -45.25
CA HIS A 28 10.37 -45.26 -46.37
C HIS A 28 11.79 -44.92 -45.92
N VAL A 29 12.79 -45.54 -46.55
CA VAL A 29 14.21 -45.30 -46.26
C VAL A 29 14.76 -44.36 -47.31
N VAL A 30 15.16 -43.17 -46.88
CA VAL A 30 15.70 -42.12 -47.73
C VAL A 30 17.22 -42.10 -47.57
N TYR A 31 17.91 -42.63 -48.58
CA TYR A 31 19.36 -42.74 -48.61
C TYR A 31 20.00 -41.61 -49.42
N GLY A 32 21.05 -41.00 -48.89
CA GLY A 32 21.86 -40.04 -49.63
C GLY A 32 23.19 -39.76 -48.94
N ASN A 33 24.24 -39.55 -49.75
CA ASN A 33 25.57 -39.17 -49.27
C ASN A 33 25.51 -37.86 -48.45
N ASN A 34 26.55 -37.57 -47.69
CA ASN A 34 26.66 -36.27 -47.00
C ASN A 34 26.50 -35.13 -48.02
N GLU A 35 25.79 -34.08 -47.60
CA GLU A 35 25.38 -32.92 -48.43
C GLU A 35 24.32 -33.20 -49.51
N ALA A 36 23.82 -34.43 -49.67
CA ALA A 36 22.78 -34.72 -50.65
C ALA A 36 21.44 -33.99 -50.40
N GLY A 37 21.24 -33.43 -49.20
CA GLY A 37 20.06 -32.60 -48.89
C GLY A 37 19.02 -33.19 -47.95
N LYS A 38 19.31 -34.31 -47.28
CA LYS A 38 18.38 -34.95 -46.32
C LYS A 38 17.89 -34.00 -45.23
N SER A 39 18.81 -33.28 -44.57
CA SER A 39 18.42 -32.30 -43.54
C SER A 39 17.63 -31.11 -44.12
N THR A 40 17.87 -30.75 -45.38
CA THR A 40 17.06 -29.75 -46.11
C THR A 40 15.65 -30.28 -46.38
N MET A 41 15.52 -31.54 -46.76
CA MET A 41 14.24 -32.21 -46.94
C MET A 41 13.47 -32.37 -45.62
N LEU A 42 14.13 -32.74 -44.53
CA LEU A 42 13.55 -32.79 -43.18
C LEU A 42 13.01 -31.41 -42.76
N ARG A 43 13.82 -30.34 -42.92
CA ARG A 43 13.38 -28.97 -42.66
C ARG A 43 12.18 -28.56 -43.54
N SER A 44 12.15 -29.01 -44.79
CA SER A 44 11.03 -28.72 -45.70
C SER A 44 9.71 -29.31 -45.18
N ILE A 45 9.74 -30.50 -44.57
CA ILE A 45 8.54 -31.13 -44.01
C ILE A 45 7.99 -30.30 -42.85
N THR A 46 8.84 -29.88 -41.92
CA THR A 46 8.39 -29.03 -40.80
C THR A 46 7.86 -27.68 -41.28
N GLN A 47 8.58 -27.03 -42.21
CA GLN A 47 8.18 -25.72 -42.75
C GLN A 47 6.94 -25.80 -43.65
N LEU A 48 6.68 -26.94 -44.30
CA LEU A 48 5.46 -27.21 -45.05
C LEU A 48 4.24 -27.24 -44.11
N LEU A 49 4.36 -27.91 -42.96
CA LEU A 49 3.29 -28.08 -41.98
C LEU A 49 3.01 -26.79 -41.18
N TYR A 50 4.07 -26.12 -40.69
CA TYR A 50 3.95 -25.00 -39.75
C TYR A 50 4.25 -23.61 -40.35
N GLY A 51 4.78 -23.56 -41.57
CA GLY A 51 5.12 -22.33 -42.28
C GLY A 51 6.62 -22.12 -42.46
N ILE A 52 6.98 -21.39 -43.51
CA ILE A 52 8.37 -21.05 -43.83
C ILE A 52 8.75 -19.79 -43.02
N PRO A 53 9.76 -19.84 -42.13
CA PRO A 53 10.13 -18.71 -41.28
C PRO A 53 10.63 -17.52 -42.10
N HIS A 54 10.41 -16.30 -41.57
CA HIS A 54 10.78 -15.06 -42.27
C HIS A 54 12.29 -14.96 -42.54
N ASN A 55 13.12 -15.50 -41.64
CA ASN A 55 14.58 -15.55 -41.78
C ASN A 55 15.07 -16.95 -42.19
N SER A 56 14.37 -17.63 -43.11
CA SER A 56 14.77 -18.96 -43.58
C SER A 56 16.18 -18.92 -44.21
N LYS A 57 17.03 -19.88 -43.80
CA LYS A 57 18.36 -20.12 -44.38
C LYS A 57 18.29 -20.92 -45.69
N ASP A 58 17.09 -21.39 -46.07
CA ASP A 58 16.87 -22.26 -47.24
C ASP A 58 16.63 -21.45 -48.54
N SER A 59 16.94 -20.14 -48.56
CA SER A 59 16.77 -19.23 -49.71
C SER A 59 18.07 -18.93 -50.46
N PHE A 60 19.03 -19.86 -50.47
CA PHE A 60 20.36 -19.61 -51.04
C PHE A 60 20.42 -19.79 -52.57
N LEU A 61 19.64 -20.72 -53.14
CA LEU A 61 19.49 -20.88 -54.60
C LEU A 61 18.28 -20.10 -55.13
N HIS A 62 17.19 -20.06 -54.36
CA HIS A 62 15.91 -19.47 -54.75
C HIS A 62 15.62 -18.17 -53.97
N PRO A 63 15.19 -17.08 -54.64
CA PRO A 63 14.76 -15.88 -53.94
C PRO A 63 13.66 -16.15 -52.92
N ASN A 64 13.68 -15.42 -51.81
CA ASN A 64 12.73 -15.62 -50.70
C ASN A 64 11.24 -15.58 -51.11
N SER A 65 10.88 -14.80 -52.14
CA SER A 65 9.52 -14.74 -52.70
C SER A 65 9.08 -16.02 -53.41
N ASN A 66 10.07 -16.78 -53.91
CA ASN A 66 9.87 -17.94 -54.77
C ASN A 66 9.90 -19.24 -53.98
N LEU A 67 10.18 -19.22 -52.68
CA LEU A 67 10.18 -20.43 -51.87
C LEU A 67 8.80 -21.09 -51.89
N ARG A 68 8.75 -22.33 -52.40
CA ARG A 68 7.54 -23.14 -52.54
C ARG A 68 7.83 -24.61 -52.23
N ILE A 69 6.94 -25.20 -51.44
CA ILE A 69 6.92 -26.64 -51.16
C ILE A 69 5.51 -27.13 -51.44
N LYS A 70 5.36 -28.13 -52.31
CA LYS A 70 4.09 -28.77 -52.62
C LYS A 70 4.00 -30.10 -51.88
N ALA A 71 2.82 -30.44 -51.39
CA ALA A 71 2.58 -31.78 -50.85
C ALA A 71 1.16 -32.27 -51.12
N ARG A 72 1.01 -33.59 -51.12
CA ARG A 72 -0.27 -34.28 -51.03
C ARG A 72 -0.28 -35.11 -49.75
N LEU A 73 -1.26 -34.83 -48.88
CA LEU A 73 -1.48 -35.53 -47.62
C LEU A 73 -2.77 -36.33 -47.67
N SER A 74 -2.81 -37.46 -46.97
CA SER A 74 -4.04 -38.18 -46.65
C SER A 74 -4.22 -38.36 -45.15
N ASN A 75 -5.46 -38.38 -44.66
CA ASN A 75 -5.79 -38.68 -43.26
C ASN A 75 -6.44 -40.06 -43.09
N SER A 76 -6.63 -40.50 -41.85
CA SER A 76 -7.22 -41.81 -41.52
C SER A 76 -8.66 -41.98 -42.02
N SER A 77 -9.38 -40.86 -42.23
CA SER A 77 -10.74 -40.83 -42.79
C SER A 77 -10.77 -40.98 -44.32
N GLY A 78 -9.61 -41.06 -44.98
CA GLY A 78 -9.49 -41.18 -46.44
C GLY A 78 -9.57 -39.85 -47.19
N ASN A 79 -9.60 -38.71 -46.49
CA ASN A 79 -9.55 -37.40 -47.14
C ASN A 79 -8.13 -37.08 -47.60
N THR A 80 -8.02 -36.52 -48.81
CA THR A 80 -6.75 -36.10 -49.39
C THR A 80 -6.69 -34.58 -49.57
N LEU A 81 -5.56 -33.95 -49.24
CA LEU A 81 -5.30 -32.53 -49.44
C LEU A 81 -4.02 -32.33 -50.24
N SER A 82 -4.14 -31.76 -51.44
CA SER A 82 -3.03 -31.23 -52.22
C SER A 82 -2.93 -29.73 -52.01
N PHE A 83 -1.75 -29.25 -51.57
CA PHE A 83 -1.52 -27.84 -51.33
C PHE A 83 -0.07 -27.42 -51.59
N ILE A 84 0.13 -26.12 -51.75
CA ILE A 84 1.43 -25.48 -51.91
C ILE A 84 1.63 -24.52 -50.74
N ARG A 85 2.71 -24.70 -49.98
CA ARG A 85 3.14 -23.74 -48.97
C ARG A 85 4.07 -22.72 -49.60
N ARG A 86 3.77 -21.43 -49.37
CA ARG A 86 4.63 -20.30 -49.71
C ARG A 86 5.17 -19.60 -48.48
N LYS A 87 6.27 -18.87 -48.66
CA LYS A 87 6.75 -17.92 -47.65
C LYS A 87 5.84 -16.70 -47.56
N GLY A 88 5.43 -16.31 -46.36
CA GLY A 88 4.58 -15.13 -46.10
C GLY A 88 4.11 -15.05 -44.65
N LYS A 89 3.50 -13.92 -44.25
CA LYS A 89 2.95 -13.72 -42.89
C LYS A 89 1.49 -14.17 -42.74
N SER A 90 0.72 -14.19 -43.83
CA SER A 90 -0.68 -14.62 -43.87
C SER A 90 -1.00 -15.25 -45.23
N LYS A 91 -2.04 -16.10 -45.29
CA LYS A 91 -2.47 -16.76 -46.54
C LYS A 91 -1.31 -17.49 -47.22
N THR A 92 -0.65 -18.37 -46.45
CA THR A 92 0.58 -19.07 -46.86
C THR A 92 0.32 -20.43 -47.49
N ILE A 93 -0.87 -21.00 -47.30
CA ILE A 93 -1.32 -22.25 -47.93
C ILE A 93 -2.09 -21.89 -49.19
N LEU A 94 -1.72 -22.48 -50.32
CA LEU A 94 -2.39 -22.31 -51.59
C LEU A 94 -2.95 -23.65 -52.10
N ASN A 95 -4.07 -23.62 -52.81
CA ASN A 95 -4.55 -24.75 -53.61
C ASN A 95 -3.74 -24.88 -54.92
N GLU A 96 -4.02 -25.91 -55.74
CA GLU A 96 -3.34 -26.11 -57.03
C GLU A 96 -3.61 -25.00 -58.07
N ALA A 97 -4.70 -24.23 -57.90
CA ALA A 97 -5.01 -23.06 -58.72
C ALA A 97 -4.30 -21.77 -58.27
N GLY A 98 -3.56 -21.81 -57.15
CA GLY A 98 -2.82 -20.67 -56.59
C GLY A 98 -3.63 -19.77 -55.65
N GLU A 99 -4.85 -20.16 -55.28
CA GLU A 99 -5.72 -19.43 -54.36
C GLU A 99 -5.41 -19.78 -52.90
N ALA A 100 -5.52 -18.81 -52.00
CA ALA A 100 -5.23 -19.01 -50.59
C ALA A 100 -6.30 -19.85 -49.87
N LEU A 101 -5.87 -20.91 -49.19
CA LEU A 101 -6.70 -21.71 -48.29
C LEU A 101 -6.70 -21.12 -46.88
N PRO A 102 -7.77 -21.35 -46.09
CA PRO A 102 -7.80 -21.01 -44.67
C PRO A 102 -6.63 -21.64 -43.89
N ASP A 103 -6.07 -20.93 -42.91
CA ASP A 103 -4.91 -21.42 -42.14
C ASP A 103 -5.24 -22.69 -41.31
N ASN A 104 -6.53 -22.94 -41.03
CA ASN A 104 -7.00 -24.13 -40.33
C ASN A 104 -7.21 -25.38 -41.22
N VAL A 105 -6.93 -25.31 -42.53
CA VAL A 105 -7.14 -26.42 -43.47
C VAL A 105 -6.30 -27.67 -43.17
N LEU A 106 -5.20 -27.51 -42.42
CA LEU A 106 -4.34 -28.62 -42.00
C LEU A 106 -4.73 -29.25 -40.65
N LEU A 107 -5.65 -28.64 -39.89
CA LEU A 107 -6.08 -29.18 -38.59
C LEU A 107 -6.58 -30.63 -38.67
N PRO A 108 -7.37 -31.05 -39.68
CA PRO A 108 -7.81 -32.44 -39.80
C PRO A 108 -6.68 -33.46 -40.08
N TYR A 109 -5.47 -32.99 -40.36
CA TYR A 109 -4.30 -33.81 -40.68
C TYR A 109 -3.26 -33.79 -39.55
N ILE A 110 -3.00 -32.63 -38.94
CA ILE A 110 -1.96 -32.44 -37.92
C ILE A 110 -2.54 -32.43 -36.49
N ASN A 111 -3.85 -32.27 -36.32
CA ASN A 111 -4.52 -32.00 -35.05
C ASN A 111 -3.96 -30.71 -34.37
N VAL A 112 -4.16 -30.51 -33.07
CA VAL A 112 -3.66 -29.34 -32.29
C VAL A 112 -2.18 -29.53 -31.85
N LEU A 113 -1.31 -30.08 -32.72
CA LEU A 113 0.11 -30.24 -32.41
C LEU A 113 0.90 -28.98 -32.76
N SER A 114 1.66 -28.43 -31.79
CA SER A 114 2.59 -27.33 -32.06
C SER A 114 3.83 -27.78 -32.84
N GLU A 115 4.51 -26.85 -33.53
CA GLU A 115 5.76 -27.14 -34.27
C GLU A 115 6.82 -27.78 -33.36
N GLU A 116 6.97 -27.25 -32.14
CA GLU A 116 7.91 -27.76 -31.14
C GLU A 116 7.58 -29.20 -30.73
N THR A 117 6.30 -29.49 -30.48
CA THR A 117 5.85 -30.85 -30.14
C THR A 117 6.09 -31.81 -31.30
N PHE A 118 5.81 -31.39 -32.54
CA PHE A 118 6.08 -32.18 -33.73
C PHE A 118 7.57 -32.48 -33.91
N ARG A 119 8.45 -31.48 -33.77
CA ARG A 119 9.91 -31.67 -33.85
C ARG A 119 10.40 -32.64 -32.79
N ASN A 120 10.02 -32.41 -31.53
CA ASN A 120 10.55 -33.17 -30.41
C ASN A 120 9.98 -34.60 -30.33
N MET A 121 8.75 -34.83 -30.83
CA MET A 121 8.07 -36.13 -30.72
C MET A 121 8.12 -36.94 -32.01
N PHE A 122 7.97 -36.31 -33.17
CA PHE A 122 7.77 -37.01 -34.45
C PHE A 122 8.92 -36.79 -35.45
N ALA A 123 9.85 -35.86 -35.24
CA ALA A 123 10.97 -35.62 -36.15
C ALA A 123 12.33 -35.64 -35.43
N LEU A 124 12.80 -36.85 -35.11
CA LEU A 124 14.05 -37.05 -34.36
C LEU A 124 15.25 -37.07 -35.31
N ASN A 125 16.36 -36.52 -34.84
CA ASN A 125 17.68 -36.69 -35.43
C ASN A 125 18.67 -37.24 -34.39
N HIS A 126 19.89 -37.54 -34.81
CA HIS A 126 20.93 -38.05 -33.91
C HIS A 126 21.22 -37.11 -32.70
N GLU A 127 21.28 -35.79 -32.91
CA GLU A 127 21.52 -34.81 -31.84
C GLU A 127 20.39 -34.78 -30.81
N THR A 128 19.13 -34.68 -31.26
CA THR A 128 17.94 -34.66 -30.38
C THR A 128 17.68 -35.99 -29.68
N LEU A 129 18.14 -37.11 -30.25
CA LEU A 129 18.13 -38.41 -29.57
C LEU A 129 19.07 -38.39 -28.37
N ARG A 130 20.28 -37.87 -28.57
CA ARG A 130 21.33 -37.77 -27.55
C ARG A 130 20.98 -36.75 -26.47
N GLU A 131 20.58 -35.54 -26.86
CA GLU A 131 20.11 -34.50 -25.94
C GLU A 131 18.93 -35.01 -25.09
N GLY A 132 18.03 -35.80 -25.70
CA GLY A 132 16.96 -36.47 -24.98
C GLY A 132 17.44 -37.53 -23.97
N GLY A 133 18.45 -38.32 -24.35
CA GLY A 133 19.12 -39.28 -23.47
C GLY A 133 19.89 -38.61 -22.31
N GLU A 134 20.51 -37.45 -22.55
CA GLU A 134 21.22 -36.66 -21.56
C GLU A 134 20.25 -35.90 -20.63
N ALA A 135 19.15 -35.37 -21.15
CA ALA A 135 18.10 -34.73 -20.33
C ALA A 135 17.47 -35.70 -19.31
N LEU A 136 17.41 -36.99 -19.63
CA LEU A 136 16.99 -38.04 -18.68
C LEU A 136 17.92 -38.14 -17.45
N LEU A 137 19.21 -37.77 -17.59
CA LEU A 137 20.18 -37.71 -16.49
C LEU A 137 20.03 -36.44 -15.66
N GLU A 138 19.98 -35.28 -16.32
CA GLU A 138 19.93 -33.96 -15.67
C GLU A 138 18.68 -33.80 -14.78
N SER A 139 17.62 -34.52 -15.13
CA SER A 139 16.35 -34.54 -14.42
C SER A 139 16.24 -35.62 -13.34
N ASN A 140 17.33 -36.33 -13.01
CA ASN A 140 17.34 -37.49 -12.10
C ASN A 140 16.25 -38.52 -12.44
N GLY A 141 15.98 -38.77 -13.74
CA GLY A 141 14.94 -39.70 -14.17
C GLY A 141 13.50 -39.18 -14.10
N SER A 142 13.27 -37.90 -13.79
CA SER A 142 11.93 -37.27 -13.82
C SER A 142 11.48 -36.81 -15.21
N VAL A 143 12.33 -36.86 -16.25
CA VAL A 143 11.99 -36.44 -17.64
C VAL A 143 10.90 -37.27 -18.33
N GLY A 144 10.47 -38.39 -17.74
CA GLY A 144 9.17 -38.97 -18.08
C GLY A 144 8.06 -37.91 -18.05
N GLU A 145 8.07 -37.00 -17.08
CA GLU A 145 7.09 -35.93 -16.94
C GLU A 145 7.06 -34.97 -18.15
N SER A 146 8.23 -34.59 -18.69
CA SER A 146 8.32 -33.69 -19.87
C SER A 146 7.88 -34.39 -21.16
N LEU A 147 8.29 -35.66 -21.32
CA LEU A 147 7.88 -36.53 -22.43
C LEU A 147 6.37 -36.73 -22.50
N PHE A 148 5.72 -36.99 -21.35
CA PHE A 148 4.27 -37.21 -21.27
C PHE A 148 3.45 -35.91 -21.29
N ALA A 149 3.98 -34.81 -20.73
CA ALA A 149 3.29 -33.52 -20.68
C ALA A 149 3.19 -32.84 -22.05
N ALA A 150 4.19 -33.02 -22.93
CA ALA A 150 4.17 -32.48 -24.29
C ALA A 150 3.06 -33.12 -25.16
N ALA A 151 2.75 -34.40 -24.94
CA ALA A 151 1.69 -35.11 -25.66
C ALA A 151 0.28 -34.88 -25.10
N SER A 152 0.17 -34.49 -23.82
CA SER A 152 -1.11 -34.53 -23.06
C SER A 152 -1.67 -33.16 -22.64
N GLY A 153 -0.97 -32.05 -22.88
CA GLY A 153 -1.44 -30.70 -22.53
C GLY A 153 -1.36 -30.33 -21.02
N ILE A 154 -0.76 -31.19 -20.20
CA ILE A 154 -0.65 -31.03 -18.72
C ILE A 154 0.16 -29.79 -18.33
N ASN A 155 1.12 -29.35 -19.16
CA ASN A 155 1.93 -28.17 -18.88
C ASN A 155 1.10 -26.89 -18.69
N THR A 156 -0.02 -26.76 -19.42
CA THR A 156 -0.96 -25.65 -19.25
C THR A 156 -1.65 -25.71 -17.89
N VAL A 157 -2.07 -26.90 -17.46
CA VAL A 157 -2.73 -27.12 -16.16
C VAL A 157 -1.76 -26.89 -15.00
N LYS A 158 -0.50 -27.34 -15.12
CA LYS A 158 0.57 -27.11 -14.12
C LYS A 158 0.87 -25.62 -13.98
N LYS A 159 0.87 -24.86 -15.07
CA LYS A 159 1.03 -23.39 -15.05
C LYS A 159 -0.14 -22.70 -14.33
N ILE A 160 -1.39 -23.05 -14.66
CA ILE A 160 -2.59 -22.51 -13.99
C ILE A 160 -2.58 -22.85 -12.48
N MET A 161 -2.18 -24.07 -12.13
CA MET A 161 -2.04 -24.49 -10.72
C MET A 161 -1.00 -23.64 -9.98
N GLN A 162 0.14 -23.33 -10.60
CA GLN A 162 1.18 -22.46 -10.04
C GLN A 162 0.71 -21.01 -9.91
N GLU A 163 -0.08 -20.51 -10.87
CA GLU A 163 -0.70 -19.19 -10.82
C GLU A 163 -1.68 -19.07 -9.63
N PHE A 164 -2.57 -20.06 -9.45
CA PHE A 164 -3.47 -20.08 -8.28
C PHE A 164 -2.74 -20.25 -6.96
N ASP A 165 -1.69 -21.08 -6.89
CA ASP A 165 -0.92 -21.24 -5.67
C ASP A 165 -0.18 -19.95 -5.30
N SER A 166 0.41 -19.27 -6.29
CA SER A 166 1.09 -17.97 -6.09
C SER A 166 0.10 -16.90 -5.62
N ALA A 167 -1.06 -16.78 -6.28
CA ALA A 167 -2.10 -15.84 -5.89
C ALA A 167 -2.66 -16.14 -4.48
N SER A 168 -2.76 -17.41 -4.09
CA SER A 168 -3.17 -17.77 -2.71
C SER A 168 -2.15 -17.34 -1.66
N LYS A 169 -0.85 -17.43 -1.98
CA LYS A 169 0.26 -17.03 -1.08
C LYS A 169 0.39 -15.51 -0.92
N GLU A 170 -0.06 -14.74 -1.91
CA GLU A 170 -0.16 -13.28 -1.82
C GLU A 170 -1.29 -12.83 -0.89
N LEU A 171 -2.37 -13.62 -0.81
CA LEU A 171 -3.49 -13.36 0.10
C LEU A 171 -3.16 -13.78 1.55
N TYR A 172 -2.67 -15.01 1.75
CA TYR A 172 -2.33 -15.54 3.08
C TYR A 172 -1.12 -16.47 3.05
N LYS A 173 -0.23 -16.31 4.04
CA LYS A 173 0.89 -17.23 4.28
C LYS A 173 1.01 -17.54 5.76
N SER A 174 1.08 -18.83 6.10
CA SER A 174 1.36 -19.27 7.47
C SER A 174 2.70 -18.71 7.94
N GLY A 175 2.70 -17.96 9.04
CA GLY A 175 3.88 -17.25 9.57
C GLY A 175 4.31 -16.00 8.78
N GLY A 176 3.61 -15.62 7.72
CA GLY A 176 3.88 -14.39 6.96
C GLY A 176 3.23 -13.16 7.60
N SER A 177 3.91 -12.00 7.54
CA SER A 177 3.36 -10.72 8.03
C SER A 177 2.91 -9.76 6.93
N LYS A 178 3.39 -9.97 5.70
CA LYS A 178 3.14 -9.11 4.54
C LYS A 178 1.83 -9.39 3.77
N PRO A 179 1.35 -10.64 3.64
CA PRO A 179 0.11 -10.91 2.92
C PRO A 179 -1.08 -10.19 3.53
N LYS A 180 -2.03 -9.79 2.68
CA LYS A 180 -3.12 -8.88 3.07
C LYS A 180 -3.98 -9.44 4.21
N ILE A 181 -4.32 -10.73 4.19
CA ILE A 181 -5.10 -11.38 5.26
C ILE A 181 -4.31 -11.39 6.58
N ASN A 182 -3.00 -11.66 6.55
CA ASN A 182 -2.16 -11.66 7.75
C ASN A 182 -2.04 -10.26 8.36
N GLU A 183 -1.95 -9.20 7.53
CA GLU A 183 -1.93 -7.81 7.98
C GLU A 183 -3.26 -7.42 8.65
N LEU A 184 -4.38 -7.75 8.01
CA LEU A 184 -5.72 -7.47 8.52
C LEU A 184 -6.02 -8.23 9.82
N LEU A 185 -5.64 -9.50 9.94
CA LEU A 185 -5.75 -10.27 11.19
C LEU A 185 -4.94 -9.65 12.34
N LYS A 186 -3.79 -9.03 12.03
CA LYS A 186 -3.00 -8.32 13.04
C LYS A 186 -3.70 -7.03 13.48
N LYS A 187 -4.26 -6.27 12.54
CA LYS A 187 -5.01 -5.04 12.83
C LYS A 187 -6.30 -5.35 13.61
N GLU A 188 -7.04 -6.38 13.25
CA GLU A 188 -8.23 -6.83 14.00
C GLU A 188 -7.88 -7.13 15.46
N LYS A 189 -6.81 -7.91 15.72
CA LYS A 189 -6.35 -8.19 17.09
C LYS A 189 -5.98 -6.93 17.86
N GLU A 190 -5.38 -5.96 17.19
CA GLU A 190 -5.01 -4.68 17.81
C GLU A 190 -6.25 -3.84 18.15
N LEU A 191 -7.24 -3.78 17.26
CA LEU A 191 -8.52 -3.10 17.51
C LEU A 191 -9.34 -3.78 18.61
N THR A 192 -9.40 -5.12 18.61
CA THR A 192 -10.06 -5.89 19.68
C THR A 192 -9.39 -5.66 21.04
N ARG A 193 -8.06 -5.52 21.09
CA ARG A 193 -7.36 -5.14 22.31
C ARG A 193 -7.74 -3.73 22.78
N ARG A 194 -7.77 -2.75 21.86
CA ARG A 194 -8.19 -1.36 22.17
C ARG A 194 -9.63 -1.28 22.68
N LEU A 195 -10.54 -2.09 22.12
CA LEU A 195 -11.93 -2.19 22.59
C LEU A 195 -12.02 -2.76 24.01
N ASN A 196 -11.29 -3.83 24.32
CA ASN A 196 -11.31 -4.43 25.65
C ASN A 196 -10.67 -3.52 26.72
N ASP A 197 -9.61 -2.79 26.36
CA ASP A 197 -8.97 -1.82 27.24
C ASP A 197 -9.92 -0.65 27.58
N SER A 198 -10.92 -0.36 26.74
CA SER A 198 -11.90 0.72 26.95
C SER A 198 -13.07 0.37 27.88
N GLN A 199 -13.27 -0.90 28.26
CA GLN A 199 -14.46 -1.35 29.00
C GLN A 199 -14.32 -1.44 30.53
N MET A 200 -13.26 -0.92 31.16
CA MET A 200 -13.11 -0.98 32.63
C MET A 200 -13.71 0.22 33.43
N LEU A 201 -14.65 -0.12 34.34
CA LEU A 201 -15.07 0.50 35.63
C LEU A 201 -16.05 1.70 35.66
N ALA A 202 -17.35 1.42 35.46
CA ALA A 202 -18.48 2.33 35.68
C ALA A 202 -18.56 2.98 37.09
N ARG A 203 -17.95 2.39 38.12
CA ARG A 203 -17.93 2.92 39.50
C ARG A 203 -16.92 4.05 39.71
N GLN A 204 -15.84 4.06 38.92
CA GLN A 204 -14.82 5.12 38.96
C GLN A 204 -15.23 6.36 38.16
N TRP A 205 -16.18 6.21 37.23
CA TRP A 205 -16.67 7.31 36.40
C TRP A 205 -17.63 8.23 37.17
N MET A 206 -18.59 7.68 37.93
CA MET A 206 -19.51 8.48 38.75
C MET A 206 -18.81 9.34 39.81
N GLN A 207 -17.71 8.82 40.38
CA GLN A 207 -16.95 9.55 41.39
C GLN A 207 -16.14 10.70 40.78
N LEU A 208 -15.62 10.51 39.57
CA LEU A 208 -14.86 11.52 38.83
C LEU A 208 -15.75 12.67 38.28
N GLU A 209 -17.00 12.37 37.93
CA GLU A 209 -17.97 13.38 37.48
C GLU A 209 -18.41 14.33 38.62
N ASP A 210 -18.62 13.78 39.82
CA ASP A 210 -19.00 14.56 41.01
C ASP A 210 -17.85 15.50 41.46
N ASP A 211 -16.62 14.98 41.51
CA ASP A 211 -15.41 15.76 41.82
C ASP A 211 -15.16 16.88 40.79
N TYR A 212 -15.49 16.64 39.51
CA TYR A 212 -15.38 17.64 38.44
C TYR A 212 -16.41 18.78 38.61
N LEU A 213 -17.69 18.45 38.83
CA LEU A 213 -18.73 19.47 38.96
C LEU A 213 -18.52 20.35 40.21
N HIS A 214 -18.06 19.75 41.31
CA HIS A 214 -17.74 20.48 42.54
C HIS A 214 -16.57 21.45 42.35
N GLY A 215 -15.46 20.97 41.77
CA GLY A 215 -14.27 21.80 41.55
C GLY A 215 -14.50 22.97 40.59
N LYS A 216 -15.36 22.78 39.56
CA LYS A 216 -15.74 23.83 38.61
C LYS A 216 -16.48 24.99 39.29
N LYS A 217 -17.46 24.67 40.15
CA LYS A 217 -18.26 25.68 40.86
C LYS A 217 -17.40 26.59 41.75
N GLN A 218 -16.47 26.00 42.50
CA GLN A 218 -15.56 26.76 43.37
C GLN A 218 -14.61 27.68 42.61
N LEU A 219 -14.19 27.29 41.39
CA LEU A 219 -13.37 28.15 40.53
C LEU A 219 -14.13 29.32 39.91
N ASP A 220 -15.39 29.10 39.52
CA ASP A 220 -16.22 30.16 38.95
C ASP A 220 -16.50 31.26 40.01
N GLU A 221 -16.79 30.87 41.26
CA GLU A 221 -16.98 31.80 42.39
C GLU A 221 -15.69 32.61 42.73
N LEU A 222 -14.52 31.95 42.77
CA LEU A 222 -13.23 32.62 42.97
C LEU A 222 -12.87 33.56 41.81
N ARG A 223 -13.26 33.21 40.57
CA ARG A 223 -12.98 34.00 39.37
C ARG A 223 -13.78 35.29 39.34
N GLU A 224 -15.06 35.26 39.70
CA GLU A 224 -15.88 36.48 39.74
C GLU A 224 -15.34 37.48 40.77
N HIS A 225 -14.97 37.00 41.97
CA HIS A 225 -14.40 37.85 43.02
C HIS A 225 -13.04 38.44 42.61
N TYR A 226 -12.16 37.62 42.04
CA TYR A 226 -10.87 38.07 41.52
C TYR A 226 -11.03 39.17 40.44
N LEU A 227 -11.96 39.02 39.49
CA LEU A 227 -12.17 39.99 38.41
C LEU A 227 -12.62 41.36 38.91
N GLN A 228 -13.43 41.41 39.97
CA GLN A 228 -13.92 42.66 40.54
C GLN A 228 -12.79 43.44 41.25
N VAL A 229 -11.97 42.76 42.04
CA VAL A 229 -10.83 43.36 42.75
C VAL A 229 -9.72 43.77 41.77
N ASP A 230 -9.43 42.92 40.77
CA ASP A 230 -8.41 43.16 39.74
C ASP A 230 -8.78 44.33 38.82
N ALA A 231 -10.05 44.50 38.44
CA ALA A 231 -10.49 45.64 37.63
C ALA A 231 -10.25 46.98 38.35
N THR A 232 -10.47 47.01 39.66
CA THR A 232 -10.31 48.20 40.50
C THR A 232 -8.82 48.51 40.72
N LEU A 233 -8.00 47.49 41.03
CA LEU A 233 -6.55 47.65 41.15
C LEU A 233 -5.90 48.09 39.84
N LYS A 234 -6.30 47.50 38.69
CA LYS A 234 -5.76 47.85 37.37
C LYS A 234 -6.03 49.31 37.00
N LYS A 235 -7.17 49.86 37.41
CA LYS A 235 -7.49 51.27 37.16
C LYS A 235 -6.55 52.19 37.96
N LEU A 236 -6.39 51.93 39.26
CA LEU A 236 -5.52 52.71 40.15
C LEU A 236 -4.02 52.52 39.82
N SER A 237 -3.60 51.31 39.47
CA SER A 237 -2.20 51.02 39.10
C SER A 237 -1.77 51.69 37.80
N LYS A 238 -2.67 51.81 36.81
CA LYS A 238 -2.37 52.47 35.53
C LYS A 238 -2.11 53.96 35.71
N LEU A 239 -2.92 54.62 36.54
CA LEU A 239 -2.73 56.03 36.88
C LEU A 239 -1.43 56.24 37.67
N ASN A 240 -1.10 55.35 38.61
CA ASN A 240 0.16 55.38 39.34
C ASN A 240 1.40 55.09 38.45
N GLN A 241 1.29 54.18 37.47
CA GLN A 241 2.38 53.84 36.53
C GLN A 241 2.65 54.92 35.48
N ALA A 242 1.62 55.61 35.00
CA ALA A 242 1.77 56.66 34.01
C ALA A 242 2.50 57.90 34.56
N ALA A 243 2.36 58.20 35.85
CA ALA A 243 2.93 59.39 36.49
C ALA A 243 4.47 59.51 36.41
N PRO A 244 5.29 58.52 36.81
CA PRO A 244 6.76 58.62 36.72
C PRO A 244 7.29 58.55 35.28
N ILE A 245 6.56 57.88 34.38
CA ILE A 245 6.94 57.72 32.97
C ILE A 245 6.77 59.04 32.20
N LEU A 246 5.73 59.82 32.52
CA LEU A 246 5.56 61.18 32.00
C LEU A 246 6.72 62.09 32.41
N ILE A 247 7.25 61.94 33.63
CA ILE A 247 8.41 62.71 34.14
C ILE A 247 9.71 62.32 33.41
N GLU A 248 9.97 61.02 33.22
CA GLU A 248 11.19 60.56 32.55
C GLU A 248 11.17 60.85 31.04
N ARG A 249 10.00 60.84 30.40
CA ARG A 249 9.82 61.28 29.01
C ARG A 249 10.27 62.73 28.83
N ASP A 250 9.83 63.63 29.70
CA ASP A 250 10.20 65.05 29.63
C ASP A 250 11.72 65.24 29.82
N ARG A 251 12.36 64.40 30.64
CA ARG A 251 13.82 64.38 30.86
C ARG A 251 14.62 63.86 29.64
N LEU A 252 14.16 62.80 28.97
CA LEU A 252 14.85 62.22 27.80
C LEU A 252 14.76 63.11 26.55
N ILE A 253 13.65 63.85 26.40
CA ILE A 253 13.50 64.90 25.37
C ILE A 253 14.56 66.00 25.56
N GLU A 254 14.94 66.29 26.80
CA GLU A 254 15.98 67.27 27.12
C GLU A 254 17.39 66.73 26.88
N GLN A 255 17.65 65.44 27.14
CA GLN A 255 18.95 64.80 26.88
C GLN A 255 19.25 64.62 25.37
N GLN A 256 18.24 64.35 24.54
CA GLN A 256 18.40 64.16 23.10
C GLN A 256 18.92 65.41 22.37
N LYS A 257 18.70 66.61 22.92
CA LYS A 257 19.16 67.89 22.36
C LYS A 257 20.70 68.07 22.35
N SER A 258 21.46 67.17 22.97
CA SER A 258 22.93 67.26 23.12
C SER A 258 23.78 66.55 22.05
N PHE A 259 23.18 65.83 21.08
CA PHE A 259 23.88 64.99 20.09
C PHE A 259 23.76 65.47 18.61
N THR A 260 24.03 66.75 18.37
CA THR A 260 23.73 67.44 17.09
C THR A 260 24.85 67.37 16.03
N GLU A 261 26.07 66.93 16.35
CA GLU A 261 27.23 66.90 15.42
C GLU A 261 27.91 65.51 15.32
N ILE A 262 27.25 64.51 14.71
CA ILE A 262 27.87 63.19 14.39
C ILE A 262 27.51 62.81 12.93
N PRO A 263 28.49 62.42 12.07
CA PRO A 263 28.27 61.99 10.68
C PRO A 263 27.59 60.60 10.60
N ASP A 264 26.78 60.38 9.55
CA ASP A 264 25.95 59.17 9.38
C ASP A 264 26.77 58.02 8.77
N LEU A 265 26.80 56.84 9.43
CA LEU A 265 27.61 55.68 9.03
C LEU A 265 26.76 54.50 8.51
N PRO A 266 27.23 53.70 7.52
CA PRO A 266 26.54 52.49 7.05
C PRO A 266 26.45 51.37 8.10
N ASN A 267 25.38 50.58 8.07
CA ASN A 267 25.07 49.58 9.10
C ASN A 267 26.06 48.40 9.21
N ASP A 268 26.85 48.10 8.17
CA ASP A 268 27.75 46.94 8.07
C ASP A 268 29.26 47.30 8.15
N PHE A 269 29.57 48.56 8.47
CA PHE A 269 30.92 49.12 8.44
C PHE A 269 31.94 48.35 9.31
N ASN A 270 31.51 47.79 10.44
CA ASN A 270 32.37 47.05 11.37
C ASN A 270 32.92 45.71 10.79
N LEU A 271 32.11 45.01 9.98
CA LEU A 271 32.47 43.70 9.42
C LEU A 271 33.53 43.80 8.31
N GLN A 272 33.50 44.90 7.55
CA GLN A 272 34.43 45.13 6.44
C GLN A 272 35.88 45.33 6.93
N ARG A 273 36.06 45.91 8.13
CA ARG A 273 37.37 46.13 8.77
C ARG A 273 38.08 44.85 9.20
N GLU A 274 37.36 43.87 9.76
CA GLU A 274 37.97 42.64 10.29
C GLU A 274 38.54 41.73 9.20
N ASN A 275 37.90 41.66 8.04
CA ASN A 275 38.32 40.79 6.94
C ASN A 275 39.68 41.20 6.34
N VAL A 276 39.92 42.51 6.16
CA VAL A 276 41.16 43.03 5.56
C VAL A 276 42.39 42.78 6.46
N LEU A 277 42.21 42.80 7.79
CA LEU A 277 43.32 42.57 8.74
C LEU A 277 43.82 41.11 8.76
N ASN A 278 42.94 40.13 8.51
CA ASN A 278 43.32 38.72 8.48
C ASN A 278 44.12 38.35 7.23
N GLU A 279 43.77 38.91 6.06
CA GLU A 279 44.49 38.66 4.80
C GLU A 279 45.97 39.11 4.87
N LEU A 280 46.23 40.23 5.54
CA LEU A 280 47.57 40.79 5.70
C LEU A 280 48.53 39.86 6.47
N LYS A 281 48.03 39.20 7.53
CA LYS A 281 48.83 38.38 8.43
C LYS A 281 49.38 37.12 7.76
N HIS A 282 48.56 36.42 6.99
CA HIS A 282 48.93 35.16 6.34
C HIS A 282 49.97 35.32 5.22
N ALA A 283 49.96 36.45 4.51
CA ALA A 283 50.92 36.69 3.43
C ALA A 283 52.36 36.91 3.96
N ASP A 284 52.52 37.50 5.16
CA ASP A 284 53.83 37.79 5.74
C ASP A 284 54.59 36.54 6.25
N GLU A 285 53.87 35.56 6.81
CA GLU A 285 54.47 34.35 7.37
C GLU A 285 55.09 33.45 6.28
N ASN A 286 54.42 33.30 5.15
CA ASN A 286 54.88 32.43 4.04
C ASN A 286 56.16 32.93 3.37
N ALA A 287 56.37 34.25 3.32
CA ALA A 287 57.59 34.83 2.78
C ALA A 287 58.82 34.47 3.65
N LYS A 288 58.68 34.44 4.98
CA LYS A 288 59.82 34.18 5.89
C LYS A 288 60.36 32.75 5.75
N ILE A 289 59.49 31.75 5.65
CA ILE A 289 59.86 30.32 5.59
C ILE A 289 60.69 30.01 4.33
N SER A 290 60.22 30.47 3.17
CA SER A 290 60.84 30.12 1.87
C SER A 290 62.27 30.63 1.73
N ASN A 291 62.62 31.72 2.44
CA ASN A 291 63.96 32.32 2.36
C ASN A 291 65.03 31.52 3.12
N THR A 292 64.67 30.84 4.21
CA THR A 292 65.61 30.09 5.06
C THR A 292 66.13 28.82 4.36
N GLU A 293 65.27 28.13 3.60
CA GLU A 293 65.62 26.87 2.93
C GLU A 293 66.58 27.06 1.75
N ILE A 294 66.54 28.23 1.10
CA ILE A 294 67.41 28.59 -0.02
C ILE A 294 68.88 28.61 0.42
N MET A 295 69.17 29.17 1.60
CA MET A 295 70.54 29.34 2.10
C MET A 295 71.25 28.00 2.38
N ALA A 296 70.53 26.96 2.79
CA ALA A 296 71.11 25.67 3.16
C ALA A 296 71.58 24.81 1.97
N LEU A 297 70.99 25.01 0.79
CA LEU A 297 71.32 24.24 -0.42
C LEU A 297 72.58 24.77 -1.13
N GLU A 298 72.86 26.07 -1.03
CA GLU A 298 74.04 26.70 -1.64
C GLU A 298 75.36 26.22 -0.99
N GLU A 299 75.35 25.85 0.30
CA GLU A 299 76.54 25.41 1.04
C GLU A 299 77.03 23.99 0.66
N LYS A 300 76.12 23.08 0.27
CA LYS A 300 76.46 21.67 -0.04
C LYS A 300 77.21 21.49 -1.36
N LEU A 301 76.97 22.35 -2.35
CA LEU A 301 77.54 22.24 -3.69
C LEU A 301 79.04 22.60 -3.77
N ALA A 302 79.60 23.26 -2.76
CA ALA A 302 80.95 23.82 -2.81
C ALA A 302 82.12 22.84 -2.51
N LYS A 303 81.90 21.53 -2.30
CA LYS A 303 82.89 20.57 -1.70
C LYS A 303 83.36 19.36 -2.57
N LEU A 304 83.21 19.33 -3.90
CA LEU A 304 83.53 18.15 -4.77
C LEU A 304 84.75 18.35 -5.73
N ASP A 305 85.58 17.31 -5.99
CA ASP A 305 86.78 17.29 -6.90
C ASP A 305 86.80 16.04 -7.84
N ILE A 306 87.13 16.17 -9.15
CA ILE A 306 86.87 15.16 -10.22
C ILE A 306 87.98 15.16 -11.31
N ASP A 307 88.54 13.98 -11.70
CA ASP A 307 89.50 13.83 -12.82
C ASP A 307 88.82 13.62 -14.19
N GLU A 308 88.83 14.67 -15.01
CA GLU A 308 88.11 14.69 -16.29
C GLU A 308 88.80 13.91 -17.44
N LYS A 309 90.09 13.54 -17.34
CA LYS A 309 90.80 12.89 -18.47
C LYS A 309 90.54 11.38 -18.58
N LEU A 310 90.32 10.72 -17.45
CA LEU A 310 89.94 9.30 -17.42
C LEU A 310 88.44 9.13 -17.75
N LEU A 311 87.59 10.03 -17.23
CA LEU A 311 86.15 10.11 -17.55
C LEU A 311 85.86 10.45 -19.02
N THR A 312 86.80 11.09 -19.73
CA THR A 312 86.63 11.37 -21.17
C THR A 312 86.92 10.15 -22.06
N CYS A 313 87.70 9.17 -21.59
CA CYS A 313 87.94 7.90 -22.30
C CYS A 313 86.99 6.76 -21.88
N GLU A 314 86.13 7.05 -20.90
CA GLU A 314 85.12 6.18 -20.30
C GLU A 314 84.41 5.25 -21.27
N SER A 315 83.73 5.89 -22.22
CA SER A 315 82.79 5.23 -23.12
C SER A 315 83.51 4.23 -24.02
N ARG A 316 84.72 4.59 -24.47
CA ARG A 316 85.51 3.75 -25.39
C ARG A 316 86.07 2.52 -24.68
N ILE A 317 86.53 2.66 -23.44
CA ILE A 317 87.09 1.56 -22.64
C ILE A 317 86.02 0.51 -22.30
N GLN A 318 84.86 0.94 -21.79
CA GLN A 318 83.75 0.04 -21.47
C GLN A 318 83.16 -0.60 -22.74
N SER A 319 83.08 0.15 -23.84
CA SER A 319 82.62 -0.36 -25.14
C SER A 319 83.52 -1.49 -25.62
N LEU A 320 84.83 -1.27 -25.65
CA LEU A 320 85.77 -2.29 -26.10
C LEU A 320 85.69 -3.54 -25.22
N PHE A 321 85.52 -3.39 -23.90
CA PHE A 321 85.52 -4.51 -22.95
C PHE A 321 84.34 -5.46 -23.18
N SER A 322 83.16 -4.89 -23.37
CA SER A 322 81.92 -5.63 -23.56
C SER A 322 81.85 -6.38 -24.90
N GLN A 323 82.63 -5.96 -25.89
CA GLN A 323 82.54 -6.43 -27.28
C GLN A 323 83.54 -7.54 -27.63
N VAL A 324 84.42 -7.93 -26.69
CA VAL A 324 85.47 -8.94 -26.90
C VAL A 324 84.90 -10.29 -27.36
N GLY A 325 83.77 -10.73 -26.78
CA GLY A 325 83.12 -11.99 -27.17
C GLY A 325 82.24 -11.88 -28.43
N ALA A 326 81.76 -10.67 -28.75
CA ALA A 326 81.01 -10.41 -29.98
C ALA A 326 81.93 -10.50 -31.21
N TYR A 327 83.16 -10.02 -31.08
CA TYR A 327 84.18 -10.11 -32.13
C TYR A 327 84.44 -11.55 -32.59
N GLU A 328 84.52 -12.51 -31.67
CA GLU A 328 84.75 -13.92 -32.01
C GLU A 328 83.57 -14.55 -32.76
N LYS A 329 82.35 -14.18 -32.40
CA LYS A 329 81.12 -14.71 -32.99
C LYS A 329 80.85 -14.14 -34.38
N GLU A 330 80.94 -12.81 -34.52
CA GLU A 330 80.65 -12.10 -35.78
C GLU A 330 81.60 -12.53 -36.91
N ASN A 331 82.86 -12.83 -36.59
CA ASN A 331 83.83 -13.33 -37.58
C ASN A 331 83.47 -14.71 -38.16
N LYS A 332 82.62 -15.50 -37.47
CA LYS A 332 82.19 -16.85 -37.90
C LYS A 332 80.84 -16.83 -38.64
N ASP A 333 79.94 -15.94 -38.27
CA ASP A 333 78.57 -15.86 -38.80
C ASP A 333 78.47 -15.18 -40.18
N LEU A 334 79.51 -14.45 -40.60
CA LEU A 334 79.58 -13.69 -41.86
C LEU A 334 79.16 -14.50 -43.10
N HIS A 335 79.77 -15.66 -43.33
CA HIS A 335 79.57 -16.46 -44.55
C HIS A 335 78.20 -17.13 -44.65
N VAL A 336 77.52 -17.37 -43.52
CA VAL A 336 76.19 -18.02 -43.49
C VAL A 336 75.09 -17.02 -43.85
N ASN A 337 75.29 -15.75 -43.49
CA ASN A 337 74.29 -14.70 -43.71
C ASN A 337 74.23 -14.25 -45.18
N GLU A 338 75.34 -14.30 -45.93
CA GLU A 338 75.36 -13.94 -47.37
C GLU A 338 74.43 -14.83 -48.22
N ALA A 339 74.44 -16.15 -48.01
CA ALA A 339 73.62 -17.09 -48.77
C ALA A 339 72.10 -16.93 -48.49
N LYS A 340 71.74 -16.57 -47.26
CA LYS A 340 70.34 -16.36 -46.87
C LYS A 340 69.75 -15.06 -47.45
N ALA A 341 70.57 -14.03 -47.61
CA ALA A 341 70.15 -12.77 -48.23
C ALA A 341 69.74 -12.97 -49.70
N GLU A 342 70.43 -13.80 -50.47
CA GLU A 342 70.09 -14.04 -51.88
C GLU A 342 68.71 -14.72 -52.05
N GLN A 343 68.36 -15.63 -51.14
CA GLN A 343 67.08 -16.35 -51.18
C GLN A 343 65.88 -15.44 -50.87
N ALA A 344 66.02 -14.51 -49.91
CA ALA A 344 64.95 -13.57 -49.56
C ALA A 344 64.67 -12.55 -50.68
N LEU A 345 65.71 -12.15 -51.43
CA LEU A 345 65.58 -11.23 -52.57
C LEU A 345 64.65 -11.80 -53.67
N ASN A 346 64.75 -13.10 -53.95
CA ASN A 346 63.91 -13.76 -54.97
C ASN A 346 62.42 -13.77 -54.59
N ARG A 347 62.09 -14.01 -53.31
CA ARG A 347 60.70 -14.00 -52.82
C ARG A 347 60.06 -12.61 -52.92
N MET A 348 60.83 -11.56 -52.64
CA MET A 348 60.33 -10.18 -52.73
C MET A 348 59.94 -9.80 -54.16
N ASN A 349 60.69 -10.27 -55.16
CA ASN A 349 60.37 -10.03 -56.57
C ASN A 349 59.01 -10.65 -56.97
N ASP A 350 58.67 -11.84 -56.45
CA ASP A 350 57.39 -12.50 -56.72
C ASP A 350 56.19 -11.74 -56.11
N ILE A 351 56.36 -11.14 -54.92
CA ILE A 351 55.30 -10.36 -54.25
C ILE A 351 55.07 -9.03 -55.00
N LEU A 352 56.14 -8.38 -55.46
CA LEU A 352 56.06 -7.14 -56.25
C LEU A 352 55.32 -7.34 -57.58
N LEU A 353 55.53 -8.47 -58.27
CA LEU A 353 54.81 -8.83 -59.49
C LEU A 353 53.28 -8.88 -59.26
N LYS A 354 52.85 -9.47 -58.13
CA LYS A 354 51.41 -9.53 -57.77
C LYS A 354 50.81 -8.16 -57.42
N LEU A 355 51.64 -7.22 -56.97
CA LEU A 355 51.25 -5.83 -56.71
C LEU A 355 51.32 -4.93 -57.98
N GLY A 356 51.74 -5.49 -59.12
CA GLY A 356 51.82 -4.79 -60.40
C GLY A 356 53.18 -4.16 -60.74
N TYR A 357 54.25 -4.53 -60.03
CA TYR A 357 55.61 -3.99 -60.23
C TYR A 357 56.58 -5.03 -60.80
N SER A 358 57.59 -4.57 -61.55
CA SER A 358 58.44 -5.44 -62.37
C SER A 358 59.57 -6.14 -61.61
N ARG A 359 60.33 -5.43 -60.74
CA ARG A 359 61.46 -5.94 -59.93
C ARG A 359 61.71 -5.07 -58.68
N VAL A 360 62.44 -5.58 -57.68
CA VAL A 360 62.82 -4.82 -56.46
C VAL A 360 63.54 -3.50 -56.78
N ASP A 361 64.43 -3.46 -57.79
CA ASP A 361 65.15 -2.23 -58.15
C ASP A 361 64.26 -1.13 -58.76
N SER A 362 63.00 -1.45 -59.08
CA SER A 362 62.05 -0.51 -59.70
C SER A 362 61.18 0.23 -58.69
N VAL A 363 61.27 -0.10 -57.39
CA VAL A 363 60.44 0.53 -56.35
C VAL A 363 61.19 0.63 -55.02
N ASN A 364 60.96 1.69 -54.26
CA ASN A 364 61.45 1.79 -52.89
C ASN A 364 60.53 1.01 -51.95
N ILE A 365 61.02 -0.06 -51.32
CA ILE A 365 60.19 -0.96 -50.50
C ILE A 365 59.74 -0.30 -49.19
N GLU A 366 60.47 0.71 -48.72
CA GLU A 366 60.07 1.51 -47.56
C GLU A 366 58.75 2.25 -47.79
N ASP A 367 58.39 2.55 -49.04
CA ASP A 367 57.13 3.22 -49.38
C ASP A 367 55.90 2.31 -49.14
N PHE A 368 56.10 1.01 -48.97
CA PHE A 368 55.05 0.02 -48.66
C PHE A 368 54.88 -0.23 -47.16
N ARG A 369 55.75 0.36 -46.31
CA ARG A 369 55.65 0.22 -44.86
C ARG A 369 54.53 1.08 -44.30
N ILE A 370 53.57 0.40 -43.70
CA ILE A 370 52.51 1.04 -42.93
C ILE A 370 52.86 0.89 -41.45
N ALA A 371 52.67 1.96 -40.67
CA ALA A 371 52.91 1.93 -39.23
C ALA A 371 52.03 0.86 -38.55
N ILE A 372 52.57 0.11 -37.58
CA ILE A 372 51.85 -0.96 -36.86
C ILE A 372 50.53 -0.44 -36.29
N SER A 373 50.57 0.74 -35.68
CA SER A 373 49.38 1.43 -35.14
C SER A 373 48.31 1.71 -36.20
N ARG A 374 48.70 2.02 -37.45
CA ARG A 374 47.76 2.19 -38.57
C ARG A 374 47.22 0.84 -39.05
N LYS A 375 48.04 -0.21 -39.14
CA LYS A 375 47.58 -1.56 -39.52
C LYS A 375 46.52 -2.10 -38.55
N GLU A 376 46.78 -1.96 -37.25
CA GLU A 376 45.83 -2.31 -36.19
C GLU A 376 44.57 -1.45 -36.27
N LYS A 377 44.70 -0.13 -36.51
CA LYS A 377 43.56 0.78 -36.72
C LYS A 377 42.69 0.35 -37.90
N ILE A 378 43.28 -0.01 -39.05
CA ILE A 378 42.54 -0.49 -40.22
C ILE A 378 41.81 -1.81 -39.90
N ARG A 379 42.49 -2.81 -39.31
CA ARG A 379 41.85 -4.08 -38.93
C ARG A 379 40.73 -3.91 -37.90
N MET A 380 40.91 -3.00 -36.94
CA MET A 380 39.89 -2.64 -35.96
C MET A 380 38.67 -2.00 -36.64
N LEU A 381 38.90 -1.01 -37.51
CA LEU A 381 37.82 -0.34 -38.24
C LEU A 381 37.06 -1.31 -39.16
N TYR A 382 37.75 -2.27 -39.80
CA TYR A 382 37.12 -3.32 -40.61
C TYR A 382 36.14 -4.17 -39.78
N LYS A 383 36.57 -4.62 -38.59
CA LYS A 383 35.70 -5.36 -37.67
C LYS A 383 34.53 -4.51 -37.15
N GLN A 384 34.79 -3.23 -36.85
CA GLN A 384 33.76 -2.28 -36.42
C GLN A 384 32.70 -2.04 -37.49
N TYR A 385 33.07 -1.99 -38.76
CA TYR A 385 32.14 -1.82 -39.87
C TYR A 385 31.12 -2.95 -39.95
N GLY A 386 31.56 -4.21 -39.86
CA GLY A 386 30.66 -5.36 -39.88
C GLY A 386 29.61 -5.34 -38.75
N ILE A 387 30.04 -4.95 -37.55
CA ILE A 387 29.15 -4.81 -36.37
C ILE A 387 28.19 -3.63 -36.56
N LEU A 388 28.71 -2.45 -36.93
CA LEU A 388 27.93 -1.22 -37.05
C LEU A 388 26.90 -1.31 -38.17
N HIS A 389 27.25 -1.92 -39.31
CA HIS A 389 26.35 -2.13 -40.44
C HIS A 389 25.18 -3.06 -40.09
N GLU A 390 25.44 -4.20 -39.44
CA GLU A 390 24.35 -5.12 -39.06
C GLU A 390 23.46 -4.50 -37.96
N THR A 391 24.07 -3.75 -37.02
CA THR A 391 23.32 -3.04 -35.97
C THR A 391 22.37 -1.99 -36.55
N ILE A 392 22.84 -1.15 -37.48
CA ILE A 392 21.99 -0.13 -38.15
C ILE A 392 20.85 -0.79 -38.92
N LYS A 393 21.10 -1.92 -39.59
CA LYS A 393 20.10 -2.69 -40.34
C LYS A 393 19.02 -3.27 -39.42
N GLU A 394 19.39 -3.78 -38.25
CA GLU A 394 18.42 -4.26 -37.25
C GLU A 394 17.58 -3.12 -36.67
N ILE A 395 18.21 -2.00 -36.29
CA ILE A 395 17.52 -0.83 -35.73
C ILE A 395 16.53 -0.25 -36.75
N ASN A 396 16.92 -0.12 -38.03
CA ASN A 396 16.02 0.31 -39.10
C ASN A 396 14.79 -0.60 -39.26
N LYS A 397 14.97 -1.93 -39.18
CA LYS A 397 13.85 -2.88 -39.26
C LYS A 397 12.87 -2.70 -38.10
N ARG A 398 13.39 -2.44 -36.89
CA ARG A 398 12.56 -2.18 -35.70
C ARG A 398 11.85 -0.82 -35.81
N HIS A 399 12.55 0.22 -36.28
CA HIS A 399 12.00 1.56 -36.50
C HIS A 399 10.77 1.53 -37.41
N GLU A 400 10.87 0.92 -38.59
CA GLU A 400 9.74 0.83 -39.53
C GLU A 400 8.55 0.07 -38.94
N SER A 401 8.78 -1.06 -38.27
CA SER A 401 7.71 -1.82 -37.63
C SER A 401 6.99 -1.05 -36.51
N LEU A 402 7.74 -0.27 -35.74
CA LEU A 402 7.21 0.49 -34.62
C LEU A 402 6.47 1.74 -35.11
N LYS A 403 6.96 2.37 -36.18
CA LYS A 403 6.31 3.51 -36.85
C LYS A 403 4.93 3.14 -37.38
N GLU A 404 4.79 1.98 -38.03
CA GLU A 404 3.47 1.45 -38.45
C GLU A 404 2.54 1.22 -37.25
N THR A 405 3.08 0.66 -36.16
CA THR A 405 2.30 0.38 -34.94
C THR A 405 1.80 1.67 -34.28
N VAL A 406 2.63 2.71 -34.19
CA VAL A 406 2.25 4.02 -33.65
C VAL A 406 1.15 4.67 -34.50
N ALA A 407 1.24 4.56 -35.82
CA ALA A 407 0.22 5.09 -36.73
C ALA A 407 -1.14 4.39 -36.54
N LEU A 408 -1.15 3.06 -36.40
CA LEU A 408 -2.36 2.29 -36.14
C LEU A 408 -3.00 2.66 -34.79
N LYS A 409 -2.20 2.69 -33.72
CA LYS A 409 -2.69 3.03 -32.37
C LYS A 409 -3.22 4.46 -32.26
N ARG A 410 -2.60 5.39 -32.99
CA ARG A 410 -3.11 6.76 -33.10
C ARG A 410 -4.47 6.81 -33.80
N ALA A 411 -4.63 6.07 -34.90
CA ALA A 411 -5.90 6.01 -35.62
C ALA A 411 -7.02 5.36 -34.79
N GLU A 412 -6.71 4.32 -33.99
CA GLU A 412 -7.66 3.72 -33.04
C GLU A 412 -8.13 4.72 -31.98
N TRP A 413 -7.21 5.54 -31.42
CA TRP A 413 -7.55 6.56 -30.43
C TRP A 413 -8.33 7.74 -31.03
N GLU A 414 -7.90 8.27 -32.19
CA GLU A 414 -8.60 9.36 -32.88
C GLU A 414 -10.01 8.91 -33.36
N GLY A 415 -10.18 7.63 -33.68
CA GLY A 415 -11.46 7.03 -34.09
C GLY A 415 -12.44 6.72 -32.96
N PHE A 416 -12.05 6.81 -31.68
CA PHE A 416 -12.89 6.45 -30.53
C PHE A 416 -14.03 7.45 -30.24
N GLY A 417 -13.93 8.70 -30.74
CA GLY A 417 -14.96 9.73 -30.59
C GLY A 417 -14.95 10.50 -29.25
N GLU A 418 -15.93 11.38 -29.05
CA GLU A 418 -16.10 12.17 -27.82
C GLU A 418 -16.81 11.38 -26.71
N VAL A 419 -16.28 11.45 -25.49
CA VAL A 419 -16.89 10.85 -24.29
C VAL A 419 -17.62 11.96 -23.55
N LYS A 420 -18.93 11.80 -23.33
CA LYS A 420 -19.76 12.79 -22.63
C LYS A 420 -19.30 12.96 -21.17
N ASN A 421 -19.34 14.20 -20.69
CA ASN A 421 -18.93 14.52 -19.32
C ASN A 421 -20.03 14.14 -18.31
N ILE A 422 -19.72 13.15 -17.45
CA ILE A 422 -20.64 12.64 -16.43
C ILE A 422 -20.43 13.26 -15.03
N ALA A 423 -19.53 14.23 -14.86
CA ALA A 423 -19.17 14.77 -13.55
C ALA A 423 -20.37 15.31 -12.77
N LYS A 424 -21.27 16.01 -13.46
CA LYS A 424 -22.51 16.55 -12.88
C LYS A 424 -23.49 15.45 -12.48
N LEU A 425 -23.64 14.42 -13.32
CA LEU A 425 -24.47 13.24 -13.00
C LEU A 425 -23.92 12.49 -11.78
N LYS A 426 -22.60 12.30 -11.70
CA LYS A 426 -21.95 11.62 -10.57
C LYS A 426 -22.14 12.37 -9.25
N LEU A 427 -21.95 13.70 -9.25
CA LEU A 427 -22.18 14.54 -8.06
C LEU A 427 -23.63 14.48 -7.57
N VAL A 428 -24.60 14.53 -8.48
CA VAL A 428 -26.03 14.47 -8.11
C VAL A 428 -26.41 13.06 -7.63
N LEU A 429 -25.83 12.01 -8.23
CA LEU A 429 -26.01 10.62 -7.82
C LEU A 429 -25.43 10.35 -6.43
N ASP A 430 -24.21 10.81 -6.15
CA ASP A 430 -23.56 10.67 -4.84
C ASP A 430 -24.40 11.36 -3.75
N HIS A 431 -24.88 12.57 -4.03
CA HIS A 431 -25.82 13.28 -3.13
C HIS A 431 -27.12 12.49 -2.91
N ALA A 432 -27.69 11.87 -3.95
CA ALA A 432 -28.89 11.07 -3.83
C ALA A 432 -28.67 9.77 -3.02
N GLN A 433 -27.47 9.18 -3.08
CA GLN A 433 -27.11 7.97 -2.35
C GLN A 433 -26.82 8.22 -0.86
N ILE A 434 -26.19 9.35 -0.52
CA ILE A 434 -25.90 9.74 0.88
C ILE A 434 -27.19 9.91 1.68
N GLU A 435 -28.24 10.41 1.05
CA GLU A 435 -29.54 10.67 1.68
C GLU A 435 -30.31 9.38 2.03
N GLY A 436 -29.80 8.20 1.63
CA GLY A 436 -30.38 6.91 1.98
C GLY A 436 -31.71 6.62 1.27
N ASN A 437 -32.43 5.59 1.74
CA ASN A 437 -33.71 5.20 1.15
C ASN A 437 -34.85 6.05 1.72
N ILE A 438 -34.92 7.32 1.28
CA ILE A 438 -35.97 8.26 1.67
C ILE A 438 -37.36 7.68 1.37
N GLU A 439 -37.53 6.95 0.26
CA GLU A 439 -38.82 6.35 -0.13
C GLU A 439 -39.31 5.34 0.90
N LYS A 440 -38.44 4.42 1.34
CA LYS A 440 -38.78 3.44 2.39
C LYS A 440 -39.12 4.13 3.72
N THR A 441 -38.43 5.20 4.08
CA THR A 441 -38.71 5.95 5.32
C THR A 441 -40.06 6.67 5.24
N ILE A 442 -40.40 7.25 4.09
CA ILE A 442 -41.72 7.86 3.84
C ILE A 442 -42.83 6.81 3.98
N ASP A 443 -42.63 5.62 3.41
CA ASP A 443 -43.62 4.52 3.48
C ASP A 443 -43.84 4.08 4.93
N VAL A 444 -42.76 3.83 5.69
CA VAL A 444 -42.85 3.46 7.12
C VAL A 444 -43.52 4.55 7.95
N LEU A 445 -43.15 5.82 7.75
CA LEU A 445 -43.79 6.94 8.45
C LEU A 445 -45.28 7.02 8.13
N SER A 446 -45.69 6.72 6.89
CA SER A 446 -47.10 6.73 6.50
C SER A 446 -47.91 5.63 7.19
N GLU A 447 -47.34 4.43 7.38
CA GLU A 447 -47.96 3.33 8.13
C GLU A 447 -48.06 3.67 9.63
N GLU A 448 -46.97 4.18 10.24
CA GLU A 448 -46.98 4.59 11.64
C GLU A 448 -47.97 5.73 11.92
N MET A 449 -48.09 6.69 11.01
CA MET A 449 -49.08 7.77 11.11
C MET A 449 -50.50 7.23 11.02
N LYS A 450 -50.75 6.26 10.13
CA LYS A 450 -52.05 5.61 10.03
C LYS A 450 -52.40 4.88 11.33
N ASP A 451 -51.46 4.11 11.88
CA ASP A 451 -51.63 3.40 13.15
C ASP A 451 -51.91 4.36 14.33
N LEU A 452 -51.19 5.47 14.42
CA LEU A 452 -51.41 6.49 15.46
C LEU A 452 -52.78 7.17 15.31
N LYS A 453 -53.21 7.41 14.08
CA LYS A 453 -54.53 7.98 13.79
C LYS A 453 -55.65 7.02 14.17
N ASP A 454 -55.52 5.75 13.79
CA ASP A 454 -56.50 4.71 14.10
C ASP A 454 -56.57 4.45 15.61
N LYS A 455 -55.43 4.37 16.31
CA LYS A 455 -55.37 4.27 17.79
C LYS A 455 -55.99 5.47 18.49
N SER A 456 -55.74 6.68 18.00
CA SER A 456 -56.31 7.90 18.59
C SER A 456 -57.83 7.94 18.41
N MET A 457 -58.35 7.48 17.26
CA MET A 457 -59.80 7.34 17.04
C MET A 457 -60.42 6.29 17.95
N GLU A 458 -59.77 5.14 18.11
CA GLU A 458 -60.26 4.06 18.96
C GLU A 458 -60.34 4.51 20.43
N GLU A 459 -59.25 5.07 20.98
CA GLU A 459 -59.22 5.57 22.36
C GLU A 459 -60.19 6.73 22.59
N LEU A 460 -60.40 7.60 21.60
CA LEU A 460 -61.38 8.69 21.68
C LEU A 460 -62.82 8.15 21.77
N ASN A 461 -63.15 7.09 21.02
CA ASN A 461 -64.47 6.45 21.11
C ASN A 461 -64.76 5.84 22.49
N TYR A 462 -63.72 5.52 23.27
CA TYR A 462 -63.83 4.96 24.62
C TYR A 462 -63.59 5.99 25.74
N LEU A 463 -63.50 7.28 25.41
CA LEU A 463 -63.40 8.36 26.40
C LEU A 463 -64.82 8.82 26.79
N PRO A 464 -65.34 8.49 27.99
CA PRO A 464 -66.65 8.96 28.42
C PRO A 464 -66.64 10.49 28.57
N LEU A 465 -67.79 11.17 28.61
CA LEU A 465 -67.88 12.64 28.75
C LEU A 465 -67.28 13.46 27.58
N TRP A 466 -66.92 12.82 26.47
CA TRP A 466 -66.51 13.48 25.23
C TRP A 466 -67.30 12.92 24.04
N ASP A 467 -67.91 13.78 23.24
CA ASP A 467 -68.74 13.44 22.08
C ASP A 467 -68.30 14.15 20.77
N GLY A 468 -67.21 14.92 20.83
CA GLY A 468 -66.64 15.65 19.70
C GLY A 468 -65.70 14.82 18.82
N SER A 469 -65.35 15.39 17.66
CA SER A 469 -64.40 14.81 16.70
C SER A 469 -62.95 14.82 17.21
N VAL A 470 -62.08 14.03 16.56
CA VAL A 470 -60.63 14.00 16.84
C VAL A 470 -59.99 15.38 16.63
N GLU A 471 -60.45 16.16 15.65
CA GLU A 471 -59.95 17.52 15.39
C GLU A 471 -60.37 18.51 16.48
N GLU A 472 -61.61 18.42 16.98
CA GLU A 472 -62.08 19.22 18.11
C GLU A 472 -61.32 18.86 19.39
N PHE A 473 -61.03 17.56 19.60
CA PHE A 473 -60.27 17.08 20.76
C PHE A 473 -58.85 17.62 20.79
N ASP A 474 -58.19 17.72 19.63
CA ASP A 474 -56.82 18.26 19.53
C ASP A 474 -56.73 19.74 19.97
N SER A 475 -57.81 20.50 19.81
CA SER A 475 -57.91 21.89 20.29
C SER A 475 -58.35 22.03 21.76
N PHE A 476 -58.90 20.97 22.35
CA PHE A 476 -59.41 20.96 23.72
C PHE A 476 -58.29 20.73 24.75
N TYR A 477 -58.10 21.66 25.70
CA TYR A 477 -57.06 21.55 26.73
C TYR A 477 -57.63 21.75 28.14
N ILE A 478 -57.30 20.83 29.03
CA ILE A 478 -57.66 20.92 30.46
C ILE A 478 -56.44 21.38 31.26
N SER A 479 -56.64 22.34 32.16
CA SER A 479 -55.59 22.89 33.04
C SER A 479 -55.65 22.36 34.48
N ILE A 480 -56.46 21.33 34.72
CA ILE A 480 -56.54 20.64 36.01
C ILE A 480 -55.32 19.71 36.15
N LEU A 481 -54.53 19.91 37.21
CA LEU A 481 -53.38 19.06 37.50
C LEU A 481 -53.83 17.75 38.14
N GLU A 482 -53.14 16.66 37.84
CA GLU A 482 -53.39 15.35 38.47
C GLU A 482 -53.29 15.43 40.00
N GLU A 483 -52.37 16.26 40.52
CA GLU A 483 -52.21 16.48 41.96
C GLU A 483 -53.44 17.13 42.59
N THR A 484 -54.13 18.02 41.87
CA THR A 484 -55.39 18.60 42.31
C THR A 484 -56.45 17.51 42.43
N ILE A 485 -56.54 16.58 41.47
CA ILE A 485 -57.46 15.44 41.55
C ILE A 485 -57.12 14.52 42.73
N ASN A 486 -55.83 14.22 42.95
CA ASN A 486 -55.37 13.41 44.08
C ASN A 486 -55.74 14.03 45.44
N GLN A 487 -55.67 15.36 45.57
CA GLN A 487 -56.10 16.05 46.79
C GLN A 487 -57.60 15.85 47.06
N TYR A 488 -58.46 15.95 46.04
CA TYR A 488 -59.89 15.70 46.17
C TYR A 488 -60.19 14.22 46.47
N ILE A 489 -59.44 13.27 45.91
CA ILE A 489 -59.53 11.84 46.29
C ILE A 489 -59.25 11.67 47.79
N GLY A 490 -58.13 12.22 48.28
CA GLY A 490 -57.76 12.10 49.70
C GLY A 490 -58.75 12.76 50.65
N GLN A 491 -59.39 13.87 50.26
CA GLN A 491 -60.47 14.48 51.03
C GLN A 491 -61.73 13.60 51.07
N LEU A 492 -62.13 13.03 49.93
CA LEU A 492 -63.28 12.13 49.84
C LEU A 492 -63.08 10.86 50.68
N GLU A 493 -61.88 10.29 50.69
CA GLU A 493 -61.53 9.15 51.55
C GLU A 493 -61.68 9.48 53.04
N ARG A 494 -61.19 10.64 53.48
CA ARG A 494 -61.35 11.11 54.87
C ARG A 494 -62.81 11.30 55.25
N PHE A 495 -63.61 11.95 54.40
CA PHE A 495 -65.04 12.12 54.63
C PHE A 495 -65.75 10.76 54.79
N ASN A 496 -65.42 9.77 53.95
CA ASN A 496 -65.99 8.44 54.05
C ASN A 496 -65.53 7.69 55.32
N GLU A 497 -64.27 7.84 55.72
CA GLU A 497 -63.74 7.24 56.95
C GLU A 497 -64.41 7.83 58.20
N ASP A 498 -64.50 9.16 58.30
CA ASP A 498 -65.14 9.87 59.40
C ASP A 498 -66.63 9.52 59.52
N LYS A 499 -67.33 9.46 58.38
CA LYS A 499 -68.73 9.02 58.31
C LYS A 499 -68.88 7.60 58.87
N THR A 500 -68.04 6.67 58.41
CA THR A 500 -68.09 5.27 58.84
C THR A 500 -67.78 5.13 60.34
N ASN A 501 -66.83 5.92 60.85
CA ASN A 501 -66.47 5.94 62.26
C ASN A 501 -67.61 6.47 63.15
N LEU A 502 -68.27 7.56 62.74
CA LEU A 502 -69.43 8.12 63.44
C LEU A 502 -70.62 7.15 63.41
N GLU A 503 -70.93 6.55 62.27
CA GLU A 503 -72.00 5.54 62.15
C GLU A 503 -71.71 4.31 63.02
N ARG A 504 -70.45 3.86 63.08
CA ARG A 504 -70.02 2.77 63.97
C ARG A 504 -70.16 3.17 65.44
N SER A 505 -69.78 4.38 65.83
CA SER A 505 -69.92 4.91 67.18
C SER A 505 -71.38 4.93 67.63
N ILE A 506 -72.29 5.45 66.79
CA ILE A 506 -73.73 5.46 67.04
C ILE A 506 -74.25 4.03 67.25
N LYS A 507 -73.81 3.07 66.41
CA LYS A 507 -74.22 1.68 66.52
C LYS A 507 -73.76 1.03 67.83
N VAL A 508 -72.53 1.32 68.28
CA VAL A 508 -71.99 0.81 69.55
C VAL A 508 -72.80 1.35 70.72
N GLU A 509 -73.03 2.66 70.78
CA GLU A 509 -73.80 3.27 71.89
C GLU A 509 -75.27 2.82 71.90
N LYS A 510 -75.89 2.60 70.73
CA LYS A 510 -77.25 1.99 70.65
C LYS A 510 -77.28 0.56 71.20
N THR A 511 -76.19 -0.20 71.04
CA THR A 511 -76.08 -1.55 71.59
C THR A 511 -75.97 -1.51 73.13
N ILE A 512 -75.23 -0.55 73.67
CA ILE A 512 -75.10 -0.34 75.13
C ILE A 512 -76.47 0.01 75.74
N ILE A 513 -77.26 0.86 75.09
CA ILE A 513 -78.64 1.17 75.53
C ILE A 513 -79.49 -0.11 75.57
N LEU A 514 -79.49 -0.91 74.51
CA LEU A 514 -80.25 -2.15 74.45
C LEU A 514 -79.85 -3.15 75.55
N GLU A 515 -78.55 -3.26 75.86
CA GLU A 515 -78.06 -4.10 76.96
C GLU A 515 -78.50 -3.59 78.33
N ALA A 516 -78.43 -2.27 78.56
CA ALA A 516 -78.86 -1.63 79.79
C ALA A 516 -80.39 -1.74 80.00
N GLU A 517 -81.19 -1.55 78.95
CA GLU A 517 -82.64 -1.74 78.97
C GLU A 517 -83.01 -3.20 79.30
N LYS A 518 -82.30 -4.15 78.69
CA LYS A 518 -82.49 -5.58 78.98
C LYS A 518 -82.15 -5.90 80.45
N SER A 519 -81.06 -5.35 80.97
CA SER A 519 -80.66 -5.49 82.38
C SER A 519 -81.74 -4.96 83.34
N ILE A 520 -82.32 -3.79 83.03
CA ILE A 520 -83.43 -3.22 83.82
C ILE A 520 -84.66 -4.13 83.76
N ALA A 521 -85.04 -4.62 82.58
CA ALA A 521 -86.19 -5.51 82.40
C ALA A 521 -86.03 -6.84 83.17
N GLU A 522 -84.82 -7.43 83.18
CA GLU A 522 -84.50 -8.63 83.97
C GLU A 522 -84.60 -8.38 85.48
N LEU A 523 -84.16 -7.21 85.95
CA LEU A 523 -84.24 -6.80 87.35
C LEU A 523 -85.71 -6.59 87.80
N GLU A 524 -86.55 -5.97 86.96
CA GLU A 524 -87.95 -5.66 87.28
C GLU A 524 -88.89 -6.87 87.17
N ALA A 525 -88.53 -7.89 86.39
CA ALA A 525 -89.32 -9.12 86.26
C ALA A 525 -89.43 -9.94 87.56
N LEU A 526 -88.48 -9.78 88.49
CA LEU A 526 -88.42 -10.55 89.74
C LEU A 526 -89.08 -9.84 90.94
N SER A 527 -89.12 -8.51 90.94
CA SER A 527 -89.68 -7.67 92.01
C SER A 527 -89.69 -6.21 91.59
N VAL A 528 -90.67 -5.42 92.05
CA VAL A 528 -90.62 -3.95 91.91
C VAL A 528 -89.45 -3.42 92.75
N ILE A 529 -88.37 -2.99 92.09
CA ILE A 529 -87.19 -2.42 92.75
C ILE A 529 -87.36 -0.89 92.81
N PRO A 530 -87.51 -0.31 94.01
CA PRO A 530 -87.62 1.14 94.19
C PRO A 530 -86.35 1.86 93.75
N THR A 531 -86.50 3.05 93.21
CA THR A 531 -85.39 3.95 92.88
C THR A 531 -85.11 4.93 94.02
N GLU A 532 -83.94 5.58 93.99
CA GLU A 532 -83.64 6.67 94.92
C GLU A 532 -84.67 7.81 94.79
N ASP A 533 -85.17 8.07 93.57
CA ASP A 533 -86.22 9.06 93.32
C ASP A 533 -87.56 8.66 93.97
N ASP A 534 -87.90 7.37 93.99
CA ASP A 534 -89.11 6.87 94.67
C ASP A 534 -89.01 7.07 96.20
N LEU A 535 -87.83 6.86 96.79
CA LEU A 535 -87.58 7.10 98.20
C LEU A 535 -87.57 8.58 98.56
N GLU A 536 -86.97 9.41 97.71
CA GLU A 536 -86.97 10.85 97.92
C GLU A 536 -88.40 11.41 97.85
N ARG A 537 -89.21 10.93 96.90
CA ARG A 537 -90.61 11.32 96.78
C ARG A 537 -91.44 10.93 98.02
N THR A 538 -91.26 9.72 98.55
CA THR A 538 -91.97 9.28 99.77
C THR A 538 -91.51 10.04 101.02
N ARG A 539 -90.20 10.33 101.15
CA ARG A 539 -89.66 11.20 102.21
C ARG A 539 -90.26 12.60 102.19
N GLN A 540 -90.37 13.21 101.02
CA GLN A 540 -90.98 14.55 100.89
C GLN A 540 -92.44 14.56 101.35
N ILE A 541 -93.21 13.52 101.02
CA ILE A 541 -94.60 13.37 101.47
C ILE A 541 -94.67 13.22 103.00
N ARG A 542 -93.84 12.34 103.58
CA ARG A 542 -93.74 12.15 105.04
C ARG A 542 -93.35 13.45 105.75
N ASP A 543 -92.31 14.13 105.28
CA ASP A 543 -91.78 15.34 105.91
C ASP A 543 -92.79 16.50 105.85
N HIS A 544 -93.58 16.55 104.78
CA HIS A 544 -94.73 17.44 104.69
C HIS A 544 -95.76 17.14 105.80
N GLY A 545 -96.10 15.87 106.02
CA GLY A 545 -96.98 15.44 107.13
C GLY A 545 -96.46 15.79 108.52
N TRP A 546 -95.17 15.57 108.78
CA TRP A 546 -94.55 15.94 110.06
C TRP A 546 -94.62 17.44 110.32
N SER A 547 -94.39 18.25 109.28
CA SER A 547 -94.48 19.70 109.37
C SER A 547 -95.87 20.15 109.83
N LEU A 548 -96.93 19.54 109.30
CA LEU A 548 -98.32 19.81 109.69
C LEU A 548 -98.59 19.46 111.16
N ILE A 549 -98.12 18.30 111.65
CA ILE A 549 -98.28 17.88 113.06
C ILE A 549 -97.49 18.80 114.01
N LYS A 550 -96.27 19.16 113.64
CA LYS A 550 -95.41 20.03 114.46
C LYS A 550 -96.03 21.42 114.65
N ASN A 551 -96.63 21.97 113.60
CA ASN A 551 -97.32 23.26 113.67
C ASN A 551 -98.57 23.16 114.57
N LYS A 552 -99.30 22.02 114.53
CA LYS A 552 -100.42 21.72 115.44
C LYS A 552 -100.05 21.75 116.91
N LEU A 553 -98.93 21.11 117.27
CA LEU A 553 -98.47 21.01 118.66
C LEU A 553 -97.96 22.33 119.26
N LYS A 554 -97.50 23.27 118.41
CA LYS A 554 -96.99 24.58 118.84
C LYS A 554 -98.10 25.61 119.13
N GLY A 555 -99.36 25.28 118.87
CA GLY A 555 -100.48 26.21 119.00
C GLY A 555 -100.48 27.31 117.95
N GLU A 556 -99.75 27.12 116.84
CA GLU A 556 -99.78 28.00 115.67
C GLU A 556 -101.10 27.76 114.91
N ASP A 557 -101.67 28.81 114.29
CA ASP A 557 -102.94 28.72 113.56
C ASP A 557 -102.73 27.84 112.31
N ILE A 558 -103.30 26.63 112.31
CA ILE A 558 -103.05 25.64 111.26
C ILE A 558 -104.11 25.80 110.18
N ASP A 559 -103.65 25.84 108.92
CA ASP A 559 -104.53 25.78 107.77
C ASP A 559 -105.31 24.45 107.74
N ARG A 560 -106.62 24.54 107.98
CA ARG A 560 -107.52 23.38 107.99
C ARG A 560 -107.67 22.74 106.61
N GLU A 561 -107.37 23.45 105.51
CA GLU A 561 -107.36 22.88 104.16
C GLU A 561 -106.12 22.01 103.93
N ALA A 562 -104.92 22.47 104.32
CA ALA A 562 -103.69 21.68 104.18
C ALA A 562 -103.72 20.36 104.96
N ILE A 563 -104.36 20.35 106.14
CA ILE A 563 -104.64 19.11 106.89
C ILE A 563 -105.56 18.18 106.11
N LYS A 564 -106.62 18.71 105.48
CA LYS A 564 -107.55 17.91 104.66
C LYS A 564 -106.88 17.35 103.42
N GLU A 565 -106.02 18.12 102.76
CA GLU A 565 -105.34 17.71 101.53
C GLU A 565 -104.34 16.58 101.78
N TYR A 566 -103.59 16.64 102.90
CA TYR A 566 -102.66 15.58 103.28
C TYR A 566 -103.38 14.31 103.78
N CYS A 567 -104.42 14.45 104.61
CA CYS A 567 -105.01 13.32 105.37
C CYS A 567 -106.29 12.75 104.78
N SER A 568 -106.91 13.47 103.84
CA SER A 568 -108.19 13.15 103.23
C SER A 568 -109.32 12.88 104.23
N GLN A 569 -109.43 11.64 104.75
CA GLN A 569 -110.46 11.18 105.71
C GLN A 569 -109.89 10.58 107.02
N GLN A 570 -108.57 10.52 107.15
CA GLN A 570 -107.90 10.03 108.37
C GLN A 570 -107.49 11.21 109.25
N GLU A 571 -107.29 10.94 110.54
CA GLU A 571 -106.62 11.91 111.41
C GLU A 571 -105.16 12.12 110.95
N VAL A 572 -104.63 13.34 111.12
CA VAL A 572 -103.30 13.72 110.60
C VAL A 572 -102.20 12.84 111.13
N GLU A 573 -102.35 12.48 112.39
CA GLU A 573 -101.49 11.59 113.14
C GLU A 573 -101.45 10.20 112.49
N GLU A 574 -102.60 9.64 112.10
CA GLU A 574 -102.70 8.31 111.48
C GLU A 574 -102.12 8.29 110.07
N LYS A 575 -102.36 9.32 109.26
CA LYS A 575 -101.81 9.41 107.90
C LYS A 575 -100.30 9.59 107.92
N PHE A 576 -99.78 10.41 108.82
CA PHE A 576 -98.34 10.55 109.01
C PHE A 576 -97.68 9.24 109.47
N GLU A 577 -98.28 8.51 110.42
CA GLU A 577 -97.79 7.19 110.82
C GLU A 577 -97.76 6.21 109.64
N HIS A 578 -98.76 6.26 108.77
CA HIS A 578 -98.79 5.45 107.54
C HIS A 578 -97.69 5.84 106.54
N ASP A 579 -97.48 7.13 106.29
CA ASP A 579 -96.45 7.59 105.33
C ASP A 579 -95.03 7.42 105.87
N LEU A 580 -94.85 7.55 107.19
CA LEU A 580 -93.63 7.16 107.89
C LEU A 580 -93.35 5.67 107.69
N LYS A 581 -94.34 4.81 107.98
CA LYS A 581 -94.22 3.36 107.78
C LYS A 581 -93.95 3.00 106.31
N THR A 582 -94.60 3.67 105.37
CA THR A 582 -94.40 3.44 103.92
C THR A 582 -93.00 3.86 103.47
N THR A 583 -92.50 5.00 103.97
CA THR A 583 -91.13 5.47 103.69
C THR A 583 -90.09 4.54 104.30
N ASP A 584 -90.33 4.06 105.54
CA ASP A 584 -89.46 3.12 106.23
C ASP A 584 -89.46 1.76 105.51
N GLU A 585 -90.63 1.24 105.12
CA GLU A 585 -90.75 0.01 104.34
C GLU A 585 -90.04 0.12 102.98
N LEU A 586 -90.15 1.26 102.30
CA LEU A 586 -89.46 1.51 101.03
C LEU A 586 -87.93 1.61 101.24
N SER A 587 -87.49 2.31 102.29
CA SER A 587 -86.08 2.41 102.69
C SER A 587 -85.49 1.05 103.07
N ASP A 588 -86.22 0.25 103.83
CA ASP A 588 -85.83 -1.11 104.22
C ASP A 588 -85.78 -2.04 103.02
N THR A 589 -86.72 -1.89 102.08
CA THR A 589 -86.74 -2.64 100.82
C THR A 589 -85.53 -2.26 99.95
N MET A 590 -85.22 -0.97 99.83
CA MET A 590 -84.01 -0.50 99.14
C MET A 590 -82.72 -0.98 99.81
N TRP A 591 -82.67 -1.06 101.14
CA TRP A 591 -81.50 -1.58 101.84
C TRP A 591 -81.33 -3.09 101.61
N LYS A 592 -82.41 -3.87 101.76
CA LYS A 592 -82.42 -5.32 101.50
C LYS A 592 -82.04 -5.66 100.06
N GLU A 593 -82.48 -4.84 99.11
CA GLU A 593 -82.24 -5.02 97.67
C GLU A 593 -81.18 -4.06 97.11
N SER A 594 -80.31 -3.51 97.97
CA SER A 594 -79.35 -2.43 97.63
C SER A 594 -78.45 -2.73 96.43
N ALA A 595 -78.06 -4.00 96.25
CA ALA A 595 -77.31 -4.45 95.08
C ALA A 595 -78.11 -4.27 93.77
N LYS A 596 -79.40 -4.59 93.77
CA LYS A 596 -80.28 -4.45 92.59
C LYS A 596 -80.63 -3.00 92.30
N VAL A 597 -80.84 -2.18 93.34
CA VAL A 597 -81.05 -0.72 93.21
C VAL A 597 -79.83 -0.06 92.55
N GLY A 598 -78.62 -0.41 93.01
CA GLY A 598 -77.38 0.08 92.43
C GLY A 598 -77.19 -0.33 90.96
N MET A 599 -77.55 -1.57 90.60
CA MET A 599 -77.50 -2.05 89.21
C MET A 599 -78.52 -1.36 88.29
N LYS A 600 -79.75 -1.12 88.77
CA LYS A 600 -80.79 -0.40 88.02
C LYS A 600 -80.39 1.07 87.80
N ASN A 601 -79.93 1.77 88.83
CA ASN A 601 -79.45 3.15 88.72
C ASN A 601 -78.25 3.28 87.78
N LYS A 602 -77.30 2.32 87.85
CA LYS A 602 -76.17 2.27 86.91
C LYS A 602 -76.66 2.11 85.47
N SER A 603 -77.58 1.18 85.21
CA SER A 603 -78.12 0.92 83.87
C SER A 603 -78.87 2.16 83.32
N LEU A 604 -79.64 2.86 84.15
CA LEU A 604 -80.30 4.13 83.77
C LEU A 604 -79.30 5.25 83.46
N GLN A 605 -78.21 5.35 84.23
CA GLN A 605 -77.13 6.29 83.96
C GLN A 605 -76.39 5.95 82.65
N ASP A 606 -76.15 4.66 82.39
CA ASP A 606 -75.52 4.20 81.15
C ASP A 606 -76.40 4.54 79.93
N ILE A 607 -77.72 4.35 80.00
CA ILE A 607 -78.67 4.76 78.95
C ILE A 607 -78.56 6.26 78.68
N LYS A 608 -78.73 7.10 79.71
CA LYS A 608 -78.70 8.57 79.56
C LYS A 608 -77.36 9.06 78.99
N ARG A 609 -76.26 8.43 79.40
CA ARG A 609 -74.92 8.74 78.89
C ARG A 609 -74.79 8.36 77.42
N SER A 610 -75.23 7.17 77.02
CA SER A 610 -75.19 6.71 75.64
C SER A 610 -76.12 7.51 74.73
N GLU A 611 -77.32 7.91 75.19
CA GLU A 611 -78.22 8.82 74.45
C GLU A 611 -77.56 10.17 74.14
N THR A 612 -76.88 10.76 75.13
CA THR A 612 -76.17 12.03 74.96
C THR A 612 -75.05 11.90 73.92
N LYS A 613 -74.31 10.79 73.94
CA LYS A 613 -73.26 10.51 72.96
C LYS A 613 -73.81 10.26 71.55
N ILE A 614 -74.94 9.55 71.43
CA ILE A 614 -75.62 9.33 70.14
C ILE A 614 -76.05 10.67 69.55
N ALA A 615 -76.70 11.53 70.34
CA ALA A 615 -77.14 12.85 69.86
C ALA A 615 -75.95 13.71 69.38
N ALA A 616 -74.82 13.67 70.11
CA ALA A 616 -73.60 14.36 69.70
C ALA A 616 -73.02 13.79 68.38
N ALA A 617 -72.94 12.46 68.25
CA ALA A 617 -72.45 11.80 67.05
C ALA A 617 -73.38 11.99 65.84
N GLU A 618 -74.70 11.99 66.03
CA GLU A 618 -75.69 12.26 64.98
C GLU A 618 -75.61 13.72 64.49
N THR A 619 -75.35 14.67 65.38
CA THR A 619 -75.10 16.07 65.01
C THR A 619 -73.82 16.21 64.19
N GLN A 620 -72.73 15.54 64.59
CA GLN A 620 -71.48 15.51 63.83
C GLN A 620 -71.64 14.85 62.46
N LEU A 621 -72.41 13.76 62.38
CA LEU A 621 -72.72 13.07 61.13
C LEU A 621 -73.52 13.97 60.17
N GLN A 622 -74.44 14.79 60.70
CA GLN A 622 -75.18 15.75 59.89
C GLN A 622 -74.28 16.88 59.36
N PHE A 623 -73.40 17.43 60.21
CA PHE A 623 -72.41 18.41 59.79
C PHE A 623 -71.47 17.87 58.69
N LEU A 624 -70.98 16.64 58.85
CA LEU A 624 -70.14 15.98 57.85
C LEU A 624 -70.85 15.80 56.50
N LYS A 625 -72.17 15.50 56.51
CA LYS A 625 -72.97 15.42 55.27
C LYS A 625 -73.08 16.76 54.56
N ASP A 626 -73.24 17.84 55.33
CA ASP A 626 -73.32 19.19 54.77
C ASP A 626 -71.96 19.62 54.18
N GLU A 627 -70.85 19.28 54.82
CA GLU A 627 -69.49 19.47 54.28
C GLU A 627 -69.23 18.64 53.01
N MET A 628 -69.67 17.38 52.98
CA MET A 628 -69.58 16.55 51.77
C MET A 628 -70.38 17.14 50.59
N ASN A 629 -71.56 17.72 50.84
CA ASN A 629 -72.34 18.37 49.79
C ASN A 629 -71.61 19.60 49.22
N LEU A 630 -70.99 20.41 50.08
CA LEU A 630 -70.18 21.56 49.66
C LEU A 630 -68.94 21.12 48.87
N PHE A 631 -68.28 20.04 49.30
CA PHE A 631 -67.16 19.43 48.58
C PHE A 631 -67.54 19.04 47.15
N PHE A 632 -68.68 18.36 46.96
CA PHE A 632 -69.12 17.98 45.61
C PHE A 632 -69.52 19.19 44.75
N GLN A 633 -70.01 20.28 45.35
CA GLN A 633 -70.23 21.54 44.61
C GLN A 633 -68.91 22.13 44.12
N GLN A 634 -67.90 22.25 44.97
CA GLN A 634 -66.58 22.76 44.61
C GLN A 634 -65.89 21.87 43.55
N TRP A 635 -66.05 20.56 43.68
CA TRP A 635 -65.58 19.61 42.68
C TRP A 635 -66.23 19.85 41.31
N ASN A 636 -67.55 20.03 41.25
CA ASN A 636 -68.24 20.34 40.00
C ASN A 636 -67.80 21.68 39.39
N GLU A 637 -67.62 22.72 40.22
CA GLU A 637 -67.16 24.04 39.78
C GLU A 637 -65.78 24.00 39.10
N LEU A 638 -64.89 23.11 39.53
CA LEU A 638 -63.55 22.95 38.96
C LEU A 638 -63.59 22.50 37.48
N TRP A 639 -64.63 21.76 37.08
CA TRP A 639 -64.76 21.19 35.73
C TRP A 639 -65.68 21.99 34.80
N GLN A 640 -66.49 22.90 35.34
CA GLN A 640 -67.39 23.79 34.59
C GLN A 640 -66.72 24.56 33.43
N PRO A 641 -65.50 25.15 33.59
CA PRO A 641 -64.85 25.88 32.49
C PRO A 641 -64.55 25.04 31.26
N PHE A 642 -64.48 23.71 31.42
CA PHE A 642 -64.21 22.75 30.36
C PHE A 642 -65.49 22.12 29.79
N GLY A 643 -66.67 22.50 30.30
CA GLY A 643 -67.95 21.96 29.84
C GLY A 643 -68.20 20.49 30.22
N ILE A 644 -67.45 19.95 31.19
CA ILE A 644 -67.55 18.57 31.63
C ILE A 644 -68.28 18.53 32.98
N GLU A 645 -69.31 17.69 33.09
CA GLU A 645 -69.88 17.30 34.38
C GLU A 645 -69.03 16.16 34.96
N PRO A 646 -68.26 16.39 36.03
CA PRO A 646 -67.27 15.42 36.48
C PRO A 646 -67.91 14.25 37.23
N LEU A 647 -67.38 13.06 37.02
CA LEU A 647 -67.64 11.88 37.84
C LEU A 647 -66.92 11.99 39.19
N SER A 648 -66.87 10.92 39.99
CA SER A 648 -66.10 10.97 41.24
C SER A 648 -64.62 11.31 40.99
N PRO A 649 -63.92 11.96 41.96
CA PRO A 649 -62.50 12.29 41.82
C PRO A 649 -61.61 11.11 41.38
N THR A 650 -61.92 9.89 41.81
CA THR A 650 -61.21 8.66 41.43
C THR A 650 -61.44 8.28 39.96
N GLU A 651 -62.68 8.37 39.47
CA GLU A 651 -63.01 8.11 38.06
C GLU A 651 -62.42 9.18 37.13
N MET A 652 -62.45 10.44 37.56
CA MET A 652 -61.87 11.53 36.77
C MET A 652 -60.34 11.46 36.68
N LYS A 653 -59.66 10.81 37.62
CA LYS A 653 -58.22 10.53 37.50
C LYS A 653 -57.92 9.59 36.32
N GLU A 654 -58.66 8.49 36.21
CA GLU A 654 -58.53 7.57 35.06
C GLU A 654 -58.95 8.23 33.75
N TRP A 655 -59.96 9.12 33.80
CA TRP A 655 -60.37 9.92 32.67
C TRP A 655 -59.24 10.85 32.17
N VAL A 656 -58.59 11.61 33.06
CA VAL A 656 -57.48 12.50 32.70
C VAL A 656 -56.31 11.71 32.13
N ARG A 657 -56.00 10.55 32.71
CA ARG A 657 -54.96 9.66 32.20
C ARG A 657 -55.22 9.26 30.74
N LYS A 658 -56.45 8.83 30.40
CA LYS A 658 -56.83 8.50 29.02
C LYS A 658 -56.74 9.72 28.09
N TYR A 659 -57.23 10.88 28.55
CA TYR A 659 -57.11 12.14 27.82
C TYR A 659 -55.63 12.48 27.49
N THR A 660 -54.71 12.31 28.45
CA THR A 660 -53.28 12.56 28.27
C THR A 660 -52.66 11.62 27.24
N VAL A 661 -53.03 10.34 27.24
CA VAL A 661 -52.55 9.35 26.25
C VAL A 661 -53.00 9.73 24.83
N ILE A 662 -54.27 10.13 24.65
CA ILE A 662 -54.79 10.55 23.35
C ILE A 662 -54.06 11.82 22.86
N LYS A 663 -53.84 12.81 23.74
CA LYS A 663 -53.05 14.02 23.43
C LYS A 663 -51.61 13.70 23.04
N GLN A 664 -50.98 12.75 23.71
CA GLN A 664 -49.62 12.30 23.37
C GLN A 664 -49.57 11.65 21.98
N ASN A 665 -50.53 10.76 21.66
CA ASN A 665 -50.62 10.11 20.35
C ASN A 665 -50.84 11.13 19.22
N GLN A 666 -51.71 12.13 19.42
CA GLN A 666 -51.90 13.22 18.46
C GLN A 666 -50.64 14.08 18.28
N GLY A 667 -49.91 14.35 19.37
CA GLY A 667 -48.63 15.05 19.33
C GLY A 667 -47.58 14.30 18.52
N GLU A 668 -47.46 12.98 18.71
CA GLU A 668 -46.56 12.12 17.94
C GLU A 668 -46.97 12.01 16.46
N TYR A 669 -48.27 11.92 16.17
CA TYR A 669 -48.79 11.96 14.80
C TYR A 669 -48.36 13.24 14.07
N LYS A 670 -48.52 14.42 14.69
CA LYS A 670 -48.11 15.70 14.09
C LYS A 670 -46.61 15.81 13.85
N LYS A 671 -45.78 15.31 14.77
CA LYS A 671 -44.32 15.27 14.59
C LYS A 671 -43.95 14.40 13.39
N LYS A 672 -44.54 13.20 13.28
CA LYS A 672 -44.31 12.29 12.16
C LYS A 672 -44.84 12.85 10.84
N GLN A 673 -46.00 13.52 10.85
CA GLN A 673 -46.56 14.21 9.69
C GLN A 673 -45.61 15.28 9.15
N LYS A 674 -45.08 16.13 10.03
CA LYS A 674 -44.12 17.16 9.62
C LYS A 674 -42.86 16.55 8.99
N LEU A 675 -42.32 15.48 9.58
CA LEU A 675 -41.16 14.78 9.02
C LEU A 675 -41.48 14.12 7.67
N TRP A 676 -42.68 13.56 7.52
CA TRP A 676 -43.16 12.98 6.27
C TRP A 676 -43.25 14.03 5.15
N ASP A 677 -43.79 15.22 5.45
CA ASP A 677 -43.87 16.34 4.49
C ASP A 677 -42.47 16.79 4.06
N GLU A 678 -41.55 17.00 5.01
CA GLU A 678 -40.16 17.41 4.76
C GLU A 678 -39.42 16.39 3.86
N LEU A 679 -39.55 15.09 4.17
CA LEU A 679 -38.93 14.03 3.38
C LEU A 679 -39.56 13.90 1.99
N THR A 680 -40.87 14.12 1.87
CA THR A 680 -41.59 14.06 0.59
C THR A 680 -41.17 15.19 -0.35
N GLU A 681 -41.02 16.41 0.15
CA GLU A 681 -40.45 17.53 -0.62
C GLU A 681 -38.99 17.25 -1.03
N LYS A 682 -38.19 16.73 -0.09
CA LYS A 682 -36.78 16.38 -0.34
C LYS A 682 -36.65 15.32 -1.44
N ARG A 683 -37.49 14.27 -1.41
CA ARG A 683 -37.56 13.24 -2.46
C ARG A 683 -37.84 13.87 -3.83
N LEU A 684 -38.82 14.76 -3.92
CA LEU A 684 -39.20 15.41 -5.18
C LEU A 684 -38.06 16.27 -5.76
N ALA A 685 -37.33 16.99 -4.89
CA ALA A 685 -36.19 17.80 -5.28
C ALA A 685 -35.02 16.97 -5.81
N ILE A 686 -34.68 15.86 -5.14
CA ILE A 686 -33.62 14.94 -5.59
C ILE A 686 -34.02 14.27 -6.91
N LYS A 687 -35.25 13.77 -7.01
CA LYS A 687 -35.81 13.17 -8.23
C LYS A 687 -35.66 14.11 -9.44
N SER A 688 -36.05 15.38 -9.26
CA SER A 688 -35.97 16.39 -10.32
C SER A 688 -34.53 16.69 -10.77
N ARG A 689 -33.59 16.80 -9.81
CA ARG A 689 -32.17 17.05 -10.12
C ARG A 689 -31.53 15.87 -10.83
N LEU A 690 -31.82 14.64 -10.39
CA LEU A 690 -31.27 13.41 -10.96
C LEU A 690 -31.79 13.18 -12.37
N TYR A 691 -33.08 13.44 -12.61
CA TYR A 691 -33.69 13.44 -13.94
C TYR A 691 -32.98 14.42 -14.89
N LEU A 692 -32.80 15.67 -14.46
CA LEU A 692 -32.17 16.70 -15.29
C LEU A 692 -30.71 16.33 -15.62
N ALA A 693 -29.96 15.81 -14.65
CA ALA A 693 -28.58 15.36 -14.86
C ALA A 693 -28.50 14.12 -15.79
N LEU A 694 -29.48 13.21 -15.74
CA LEU A 694 -29.59 12.08 -16.66
C LEU A 694 -29.87 12.54 -18.10
N SER A 695 -30.78 13.50 -18.27
CA SER A 695 -31.16 14.05 -19.58
C SER A 695 -30.05 14.82 -20.30
N GLU A 696 -29.03 15.30 -19.58
CA GLU A 696 -27.84 15.93 -20.18
C GLU A 696 -26.84 14.91 -20.75
N VAL A 697 -26.92 13.64 -20.33
CA VAL A 697 -25.98 12.57 -20.73
C VAL A 697 -26.60 11.63 -21.77
N ILE A 698 -27.90 11.33 -21.65
CA ILE A 698 -28.64 10.48 -22.59
C ILE A 698 -29.53 11.37 -23.47
N ASP A 699 -29.33 11.32 -24.79
CA ASP A 699 -30.06 12.19 -25.74
C ASP A 699 -31.52 11.75 -25.94
N ASP A 700 -31.85 10.47 -25.75
CA ASP A 700 -33.19 9.88 -25.85
C ASP A 700 -33.66 9.34 -24.49
N LEU A 701 -33.83 10.21 -23.49
CA LEU A 701 -34.48 9.80 -22.23
C LEU A 701 -35.97 9.52 -22.52
N ASP A 702 -36.40 8.28 -22.33
CA ASP A 702 -37.79 7.88 -22.58
C ASP A 702 -38.78 8.76 -21.79
N THR A 703 -39.87 9.18 -22.43
CA THR A 703 -40.91 10.04 -21.81
C THR A 703 -41.55 9.43 -20.55
N GLN A 704 -41.44 8.11 -20.36
CA GLN A 704 -41.93 7.40 -19.17
C GLN A 704 -41.04 7.57 -17.92
N VAL A 705 -39.84 8.14 -18.05
CA VAL A 705 -38.89 8.31 -16.93
C VAL A 705 -39.41 9.30 -15.87
N SER A 706 -40.38 10.15 -16.21
CA SER A 706 -41.02 11.06 -15.25
C SER A 706 -41.80 10.32 -14.13
N GLU A 707 -42.28 9.10 -14.40
CA GLU A 707 -43.02 8.26 -13.45
C GLU A 707 -42.12 7.41 -12.55
N TRP A 708 -40.83 7.28 -12.87
CA TRP A 708 -39.90 6.42 -12.14
C TRP A 708 -39.73 6.82 -10.68
N THR A 709 -39.55 5.84 -9.80
CA THR A 709 -39.20 6.12 -8.40
C THR A 709 -37.79 6.74 -8.33
N LEU A 710 -37.46 7.40 -7.22
CA LEU A 710 -36.09 7.87 -6.99
C LEU A 710 -35.11 6.70 -7.05
N THR A 711 -35.51 5.54 -6.54
CA THR A 711 -34.72 4.31 -6.60
C THR A 711 -34.43 3.85 -8.04
N ASP A 712 -35.41 3.92 -8.93
CA ASP A 712 -35.25 3.56 -10.34
C ASP A 712 -34.32 4.54 -11.07
N LEU A 713 -34.43 5.85 -10.79
CA LEU A 713 -33.53 6.87 -11.35
C LEU A 713 -32.10 6.72 -10.84
N ILE A 714 -31.89 6.38 -9.57
CA ILE A 714 -30.56 6.07 -9.00
C ILE A 714 -29.96 4.85 -9.71
N ARG A 715 -30.76 3.80 -9.96
CA ARG A 715 -30.30 2.60 -10.67
C ARG A 715 -29.86 2.93 -12.09
N GLU A 716 -30.65 3.70 -12.82
CA GLU A 716 -30.31 4.09 -14.18
C GLU A 716 -29.10 5.04 -14.23
N ALA A 717 -29.02 6.00 -13.32
CA ALA A 717 -27.85 6.87 -13.18
C ALA A 717 -26.56 6.08 -12.91
N ASN A 718 -26.61 5.05 -12.04
CA ASN A 718 -25.48 4.16 -11.82
C ASN A 718 -25.07 3.39 -13.09
N ARG A 719 -26.05 2.86 -13.84
CA ARG A 719 -25.79 2.16 -15.11
C ARG A 719 -25.10 3.07 -16.12
N VAL A 720 -25.58 4.31 -16.26
CA VAL A 720 -25.04 5.31 -17.19
C VAL A 720 -23.64 5.75 -16.78
N VAL A 721 -23.42 6.02 -15.49
CA VAL A 721 -22.10 6.36 -14.94
C VAL A 721 -21.12 5.22 -15.17
N HIS A 722 -21.52 3.96 -14.97
CA HIS A 722 -20.68 2.79 -15.21
C HIS A 722 -20.24 2.70 -16.68
N LEU A 723 -21.19 2.72 -17.62
CA LEU A 723 -20.89 2.59 -19.05
C LEU A 723 -20.04 3.75 -19.58
N ALA A 724 -20.30 4.98 -19.12
CA ALA A 724 -19.51 6.14 -19.49
C ALA A 724 -18.10 6.09 -18.89
N THR A 725 -17.94 5.53 -17.69
CA THR A 725 -16.62 5.33 -17.05
C THR A 725 -15.81 4.26 -17.78
N GLU A 726 -16.43 3.14 -18.20
CA GLU A 726 -15.76 2.12 -19.02
C GLU A 726 -15.25 2.70 -20.34
N ARG A 727 -16.11 3.44 -21.06
CA ARG A 727 -15.70 4.12 -22.30
C ARG A 727 -14.58 5.13 -22.09
N PHE A 728 -14.60 5.88 -20.98
CA PHE A 728 -13.53 6.81 -20.63
C PHE A 728 -12.20 6.07 -20.39
N ASN A 729 -12.25 4.94 -19.66
CA ASN A 729 -11.07 4.12 -19.36
C ASN A 729 -10.49 3.46 -20.63
N GLU A 730 -11.34 2.95 -21.51
CA GLU A 730 -10.92 2.40 -22.81
C GLU A 730 -10.21 3.47 -23.67
N LYS A 731 -10.78 4.69 -23.76
CA LYS A 731 -10.14 5.80 -24.47
C LYS A 731 -8.78 6.17 -23.88
N ASN A 732 -8.67 6.23 -22.55
CA ASN A 732 -7.41 6.53 -21.87
C ASN A 732 -6.38 5.40 -22.02
N SER A 733 -6.82 4.14 -22.05
CA SER A 733 -5.94 3.00 -22.31
C SER A 733 -5.34 3.08 -23.71
N LEU A 734 -6.16 3.37 -24.73
CA LEU A 734 -5.70 3.59 -26.11
C LEU A 734 -4.73 4.78 -26.20
N GLU A 735 -5.00 5.89 -25.49
CA GLU A 735 -4.09 7.04 -25.43
C GLU A 735 -2.74 6.67 -24.80
N LYS A 736 -2.75 5.91 -23.71
CA LYS A 736 -1.55 5.47 -23.00
C LYS A 736 -0.72 4.51 -23.84
N GLU A 737 -1.36 3.55 -24.51
CA GLU A 737 -0.70 2.63 -25.45
C GLU A 737 -0.05 3.39 -26.60
N TRP A 738 -0.77 4.34 -27.23
CA TRP A 738 -0.23 5.18 -28.29
C TRP A 738 0.97 6.00 -27.81
N LYS A 739 0.85 6.71 -26.68
CA LYS A 739 1.94 7.53 -26.12
C LYS A 739 3.16 6.69 -25.76
N SER A 740 2.97 5.50 -25.20
CA SER A 740 4.07 4.56 -24.90
C SER A 740 4.79 4.15 -26.17
N LYS A 741 4.07 3.74 -27.22
CA LYS A 741 4.68 3.33 -28.48
C LYS A 741 5.35 4.50 -29.23
N ALA A 742 4.80 5.71 -29.11
CA ALA A 742 5.41 6.91 -29.66
C ALA A 742 6.73 7.28 -28.93
N ALA A 743 6.80 7.06 -27.62
CA ALA A 743 8.03 7.23 -26.86
C ALA A 743 9.10 6.20 -27.25
N ASP A 744 8.71 4.92 -27.38
CA ASP A 744 9.58 3.85 -27.87
C ASP A 744 10.14 4.19 -29.27
N LEU A 745 9.29 4.73 -30.16
CA LEU A 745 9.71 5.15 -31.51
C LEU A 745 10.75 6.26 -31.48
N LYS A 746 10.52 7.29 -30.63
CA LYS A 746 11.47 8.40 -30.46
C LYS A 746 12.82 7.92 -29.93
N GLN A 747 12.83 6.94 -29.03
CA GLN A 747 14.07 6.35 -28.52
C GLN A 747 14.85 5.61 -29.62
N ILE A 748 14.15 4.81 -30.44
CA ILE A 748 14.76 4.13 -31.58
C ILE A 748 15.27 5.13 -32.64
N GLU A 749 14.57 6.24 -32.87
CA GLU A 749 15.01 7.30 -33.78
C GLU A 749 16.31 7.96 -33.31
N GLN A 750 16.44 8.21 -32.00
CA GLN A 750 17.67 8.74 -31.41
C GLN A 750 18.83 7.74 -31.50
N GLU A 751 18.56 6.45 -31.24
CA GLU A 751 19.55 5.39 -31.37
C GLU A 751 20.04 5.24 -32.81
N LEU A 752 19.11 5.26 -33.79
CA LEU A 752 19.42 5.22 -35.21
C LEU A 752 20.26 6.42 -35.65
N ALA A 753 19.90 7.64 -35.23
CA ALA A 753 20.66 8.85 -35.54
C ALA A 753 22.08 8.79 -34.95
N SER A 754 22.23 8.28 -33.71
CA SER A 754 23.53 8.06 -33.08
C SER A 754 24.38 7.08 -33.89
N LYS A 755 23.83 5.91 -34.27
CA LYS A 755 24.58 4.90 -35.04
C LYS A 755 24.91 5.35 -36.46
N GLN A 756 24.04 6.14 -37.09
CA GLN A 756 24.34 6.77 -38.39
C GLN A 756 25.46 7.80 -38.28
N SER A 757 25.50 8.59 -37.20
CA SER A 757 26.61 9.51 -36.92
C SER A 757 27.92 8.77 -36.66
N GLU A 758 27.88 7.67 -35.89
CA GLU A 758 29.03 6.77 -35.71
C GLU A 758 29.54 6.21 -37.05
N LEU A 759 28.66 5.91 -38.02
CA LEU A 759 29.05 5.43 -39.34
C LEU A 759 29.73 6.51 -40.18
N VAL A 760 29.29 7.77 -40.07
CA VAL A 760 29.93 8.92 -40.73
C VAL A 760 31.34 9.12 -40.17
N ASN A 761 31.48 9.17 -38.84
CA ASN A 761 32.79 9.30 -38.17
C ASN A 761 33.70 8.10 -38.49
N TRP A 762 33.14 6.90 -38.57
CA TRP A 762 33.88 5.70 -38.99
C TRP A 762 34.40 5.84 -40.43
N ARG A 763 33.61 6.37 -41.37
CA ARG A 763 34.03 6.57 -42.77
C ARG A 763 35.21 7.53 -42.86
N GLU A 764 35.16 8.65 -42.15
CA GLU A 764 36.28 9.60 -42.10
C GLU A 764 37.55 8.96 -41.52
N ALA A 765 37.40 8.18 -40.44
CA ALA A 765 38.50 7.45 -39.82
C ALA A 765 39.08 6.34 -40.72
N TRP A 766 38.24 5.69 -41.52
CA TRP A 766 38.62 4.68 -42.51
C TRP A 766 39.43 5.30 -43.64
N GLU A 767 38.91 6.36 -44.27
CA GLU A 767 39.61 7.08 -45.34
C GLU A 767 40.97 7.61 -44.86
N ASP A 768 41.04 8.18 -43.66
CA ASP A 768 42.32 8.63 -43.11
C ASP A 768 43.32 7.49 -42.85
N ALA A 769 42.82 6.35 -42.39
CA ALA A 769 43.65 5.19 -42.09
C ALA A 769 44.18 4.51 -43.37
N THR A 770 43.40 4.48 -44.46
CA THR A 770 43.73 3.77 -45.71
C THR A 770 44.46 4.61 -46.76
N LYS A 771 44.53 5.95 -46.63
CA LYS A 771 45.30 6.84 -47.52
C LYS A 771 46.68 6.32 -47.98
N PRO A 772 47.54 5.73 -47.11
CA PRO A 772 48.86 5.23 -47.52
C PRO A 772 48.84 3.99 -48.43
N LEU A 773 47.73 3.24 -48.47
CA LEU A 773 47.58 2.04 -49.32
C LEU A 773 47.39 2.38 -50.80
N GLN A 774 47.30 3.68 -51.14
CA GLN A 774 47.07 4.19 -52.50
C GLN A 774 45.83 3.55 -53.15
N VAL A 775 44.81 3.30 -52.34
CA VAL A 775 43.51 2.79 -52.77
C VAL A 775 42.58 3.99 -52.99
N GLU A 776 41.77 3.96 -54.05
CA GLU A 776 40.77 5.00 -54.30
C GLU A 776 39.77 5.10 -53.13
N SER A 777 39.33 6.31 -52.78
CA SER A 777 38.43 6.57 -51.63
C SER A 777 37.11 5.76 -51.65
N GLN A 778 36.72 5.24 -52.82
CA GLN A 778 35.50 4.45 -53.03
C GLN A 778 35.77 2.95 -53.23
N ALA A 779 36.99 2.48 -53.07
CA ALA A 779 37.26 1.06 -53.28
C ALA A 779 36.53 0.19 -52.23
N PRO A 780 36.12 -1.03 -52.59
CA PRO A 780 35.54 -1.96 -51.65
C PRO A 780 36.43 -2.19 -50.43
N ILE A 781 35.80 -2.25 -49.25
CA ILE A 781 36.49 -2.40 -47.96
C ILE A 781 37.31 -3.71 -47.93
N ASP A 782 36.79 -4.80 -48.50
CA ASP A 782 37.47 -6.10 -48.58
C ASP A 782 38.71 -6.06 -49.49
N TYR A 783 38.62 -5.35 -50.61
CA TYR A 783 39.75 -5.13 -51.53
C TYR A 783 40.90 -4.36 -50.86
N THR A 784 40.56 -3.43 -49.96
CA THR A 784 41.55 -2.65 -49.20
C THR A 784 42.31 -3.52 -48.19
N MET A 785 41.65 -4.52 -47.58
CA MET A 785 42.31 -5.48 -46.68
C MET A 785 43.23 -6.45 -47.42
N GLU A 786 42.82 -6.96 -48.58
CA GLU A 786 43.67 -7.83 -49.40
C GLU A 786 44.97 -7.14 -49.81
N ARG A 787 44.88 -5.85 -50.17
CA ARG A 787 46.05 -5.02 -50.52
C ARG A 787 46.95 -4.75 -49.31
N LEU A 788 46.38 -4.51 -48.13
CA LEU A 788 47.13 -4.34 -46.88
C LEU A 788 47.93 -5.60 -46.52
N ASP A 789 47.35 -6.78 -46.69
CA ASP A 789 48.04 -8.05 -46.38
C ASP A 789 49.20 -8.31 -47.35
N LYS A 790 49.09 -7.92 -48.62
CA LYS A 790 50.21 -8.00 -49.59
C LYS A 790 51.34 -6.99 -49.29
N TYR A 791 51.01 -5.79 -48.82
CA TYR A 791 52.03 -4.83 -48.35
C TYR A 791 52.77 -5.35 -47.11
N ASN A 792 52.04 -6.02 -46.20
CA ASN A 792 52.64 -6.67 -45.04
C ASN A 792 53.62 -7.78 -45.45
N GLU A 793 53.18 -8.70 -46.32
CA GLU A 793 54.00 -9.80 -46.83
C GLU A 793 55.29 -9.28 -47.49
N LEU A 794 55.21 -8.21 -48.29
CA LEU A 794 56.36 -7.58 -48.95
C LEU A 794 57.34 -6.97 -47.94
N THR A 795 56.84 -6.16 -47.01
CA THR A 795 57.68 -5.44 -46.04
C THR A 795 58.34 -6.40 -45.04
N THR A 796 57.66 -7.46 -44.61
CA THR A 796 58.25 -8.50 -43.76
C THR A 796 59.35 -9.27 -44.48
N THR A 797 59.14 -9.64 -45.75
CA THR A 797 60.18 -10.32 -46.53
C THR A 797 61.39 -9.41 -46.78
N TYR A 798 61.17 -8.10 -46.92
CA TYR A 798 62.24 -7.11 -47.01
C TYR A 798 62.97 -6.88 -45.69
N ASP A 799 62.26 -6.84 -44.55
CA ASP A 799 62.88 -6.81 -43.23
C ASP A 799 63.82 -7.98 -43.02
N GLU A 800 63.36 -9.19 -43.36
CA GLU A 800 64.18 -10.40 -43.29
C GLU A 800 65.42 -10.28 -44.19
N TRP A 801 65.26 -9.81 -45.43
CA TRP A 801 66.38 -9.59 -46.34
C TRP A 801 67.36 -8.52 -45.83
N ALA A 802 66.85 -7.37 -45.40
CA ALA A 802 67.62 -6.22 -44.96
C ALA A 802 68.36 -6.53 -43.65
N ASP A 803 67.72 -7.23 -42.71
CA ASP A 803 68.33 -7.69 -41.46
C ASP A 803 69.48 -8.68 -41.74
N ILE A 804 69.26 -9.68 -42.60
CA ILE A 804 70.27 -10.67 -42.94
C ILE A 804 71.44 -10.04 -43.72
N ASN A 805 71.15 -9.17 -44.68
CA ASN A 805 72.16 -8.48 -45.50
C ASN A 805 72.92 -7.40 -44.69
N SER A 806 72.23 -6.71 -43.77
CA SER A 806 72.85 -5.78 -42.82
C SER A 806 73.75 -6.53 -41.84
N LYS A 807 73.31 -7.67 -41.28
CA LYS A 807 74.15 -8.51 -40.40
C LYS A 807 75.42 -8.98 -41.10
N ALA A 808 75.34 -9.37 -42.37
CA ALA A 808 76.52 -9.71 -43.15
C ALA A 808 77.48 -8.51 -43.33
N LYS A 809 76.98 -7.31 -43.68
CA LYS A 809 77.84 -6.12 -43.83
C LYS A 809 78.36 -5.57 -42.50
N ALA A 810 77.54 -5.59 -41.45
CA ALA A 810 77.87 -5.12 -40.12
C ALA A 810 78.90 -6.02 -39.43
N GLY A 811 78.77 -7.35 -39.56
CA GLY A 811 79.79 -8.29 -39.07
C GLY A 811 81.17 -8.02 -39.68
N MET A 812 81.22 -7.71 -40.98
CA MET A 812 82.47 -7.35 -41.68
C MET A 812 83.07 -6.04 -41.17
N LEU A 813 82.26 -4.98 -41.05
CA LEU A 813 82.70 -3.66 -40.58
C LEU A 813 83.08 -3.67 -39.10
N PHE A 814 82.33 -4.40 -38.26
CA PHE A 814 82.57 -4.51 -36.82
C PHE A 814 83.92 -5.16 -36.52
N VAL A 815 84.26 -6.24 -37.23
CA VAL A 815 85.57 -6.91 -37.08
C VAL A 815 86.73 -5.95 -37.41
N GLN A 816 86.53 -5.05 -38.38
CA GLN A 816 87.54 -4.09 -38.81
C GLN A 816 87.65 -2.88 -37.86
N ASP A 817 86.50 -2.29 -37.46
CA ASP A 817 86.42 -1.12 -36.59
C ASP A 817 86.85 -1.41 -35.14
N TYR A 818 86.54 -2.60 -34.64
CA TYR A 818 86.92 -3.02 -33.29
C TYR A 818 88.45 -3.02 -33.09
N VAL A 819 89.20 -3.46 -34.10
CA VAL A 819 90.67 -3.48 -34.10
C VAL A 819 91.24 -2.05 -34.14
N ASP A 820 90.61 -1.15 -34.88
CA ASP A 820 91.05 0.24 -35.01
C ASP A 820 90.79 1.08 -33.75
N HIS A 821 89.68 0.83 -33.03
CA HIS A 821 89.37 1.54 -31.79
C HIS A 821 90.31 1.22 -30.62
N ILE A 822 90.81 -0.02 -30.54
CA ILE A 822 91.80 -0.42 -29.53
C ILE A 822 93.09 0.36 -29.71
N ARG A 823 93.51 0.61 -30.95
CA ARG A 823 94.68 1.44 -31.28
C ARG A 823 94.50 2.91 -30.87
N ILE A 824 93.29 3.44 -30.98
CA ILE A 824 92.98 4.84 -30.60
C ILE A 824 93.02 5.03 -29.08
N VAL A 825 92.46 4.09 -28.31
CA VAL A 825 92.44 4.17 -26.84
C VAL A 825 93.85 4.03 -26.26
N ALA A 826 94.66 3.12 -26.79
CA ALA A 826 96.08 2.99 -26.42
C ALA A 826 96.85 4.30 -26.64
N ASN A 827 96.66 4.96 -27.79
CA ASN A 827 97.34 6.22 -28.09
C ASN A 827 96.86 7.41 -27.24
N THR A 828 95.57 7.49 -26.91
CA THR A 828 95.00 8.64 -26.16
C THR A 828 95.48 8.66 -24.71
N LEU A 829 95.66 7.48 -24.12
CA LEU A 829 96.14 7.32 -22.75
C LEU A 829 97.67 7.12 -22.67
N GLN A 830 98.37 7.21 -23.82
CA GLN A 830 99.82 7.05 -23.97
C GLN A 830 100.35 5.67 -23.51
N LEU A 831 99.65 4.60 -23.89
CA LEU A 831 99.98 3.20 -23.60
C LEU A 831 100.47 2.45 -24.88
N PRO A 832 101.34 1.43 -24.78
CA PRO A 832 101.87 0.68 -25.94
C PRO A 832 100.83 -0.21 -26.64
N GLU A 833 101.06 -0.54 -27.93
CA GLU A 833 100.11 -1.32 -28.77
C GLU A 833 100.04 -2.80 -28.35
N PRO A 834 98.84 -3.38 -28.15
CA PRO A 834 98.68 -4.69 -27.54
C PRO A 834 98.83 -5.86 -28.53
N ILE A 835 99.67 -6.85 -28.20
CA ILE A 835 99.81 -8.10 -28.97
C ILE A 835 98.59 -9.01 -28.78
N ASN A 836 97.95 -8.92 -27.62
CA ASN A 836 96.69 -9.59 -27.31
C ASN A 836 95.65 -8.53 -26.91
N ILE A 837 94.64 -8.37 -27.77
CA ILE A 837 93.56 -7.40 -27.62
C ILE A 837 92.76 -7.63 -26.34
N GLN A 838 92.61 -8.88 -25.90
CA GLN A 838 91.73 -9.25 -24.81
C GLN A 838 92.27 -8.79 -23.44
N SER A 839 93.55 -9.06 -23.14
CA SER A 839 94.14 -8.69 -21.84
C SER A 839 94.24 -7.18 -21.63
N PHE A 840 94.38 -6.41 -22.71
CA PHE A 840 94.58 -4.96 -22.66
C PHE A 840 93.35 -4.18 -22.18
N ILE A 841 92.14 -4.67 -22.48
CA ILE A 841 90.90 -3.94 -22.20
C ILE A 841 90.35 -4.20 -20.78
N TYR A 842 90.69 -5.34 -20.18
CA TYR A 842 90.33 -5.65 -18.79
C TYR A 842 90.95 -4.64 -17.80
N ASP A 843 92.21 -4.24 -18.00
CA ASP A 843 92.94 -3.39 -17.05
C ASP A 843 92.45 -1.93 -17.03
N LEU A 844 92.08 -1.36 -18.18
CA LEU A 844 91.59 0.03 -18.26
C LEU A 844 90.21 0.24 -17.63
N THR A 845 89.36 -0.79 -17.59
CA THR A 845 87.96 -0.66 -17.15
C THR A 845 87.84 -0.44 -15.63
N ASN A 846 88.76 -1.00 -14.86
CA ASN A 846 88.73 -0.90 -13.38
C ASN A 846 89.01 0.52 -12.88
N GLN A 847 89.91 1.27 -13.53
CA GLN A 847 90.27 2.62 -13.10
C GLN A 847 89.15 3.64 -13.33
N LEU A 848 88.27 3.40 -14.30
CA LEU A 848 87.21 4.30 -14.71
C LEU A 848 86.01 4.38 -13.75
N GLN A 849 85.66 3.27 -13.10
CA GLN A 849 84.46 3.18 -12.24
C GLN A 849 84.53 4.10 -11.00
N GLU A 850 85.71 4.38 -10.48
CA GLU A 850 85.87 5.23 -9.28
C GLU A 850 85.52 6.71 -9.54
N GLN A 851 85.76 7.22 -10.75
CA GLN A 851 85.57 8.64 -11.07
C GLN A 851 84.11 9.03 -11.37
N LYS A 852 83.29 8.09 -11.88
CA LYS A 852 81.87 8.34 -12.23
C LYS A 852 81.01 8.76 -11.03
N LYS A 853 81.29 8.18 -9.87
CA LYS A 853 80.48 8.35 -8.65
C LYS A 853 80.50 9.79 -8.11
N CYS A 854 81.57 10.53 -8.34
CA CYS A 854 81.70 11.91 -7.86
C CYS A 854 80.87 12.93 -8.66
N LYS A 855 80.63 12.69 -9.97
CA LYS A 855 79.92 13.64 -10.86
C LYS A 855 78.40 13.68 -10.63
N GLN A 856 77.79 12.57 -10.23
CA GLN A 856 76.34 12.43 -10.09
C GLN A 856 75.75 13.27 -8.95
N ASN A 857 76.46 13.37 -7.81
CA ASN A 857 75.99 14.12 -6.64
C ASN A 857 75.91 15.65 -6.88
N GLN A 858 76.65 16.19 -7.86
CA GLN A 858 76.67 17.62 -8.17
C GLN A 858 75.34 18.12 -8.79
N LEU A 859 74.71 17.31 -9.65
CA LEU A 859 73.54 17.73 -10.44
C LEU A 859 72.24 17.81 -9.60
N GLU A 860 72.08 16.90 -8.63
CA GLU A 860 70.84 16.79 -7.86
C GLU A 860 70.58 17.99 -6.95
N TRP A 861 71.62 18.47 -6.25
CA TRP A 861 71.46 19.55 -5.29
C TRP A 861 71.17 20.91 -5.93
N GLN A 862 71.55 21.10 -7.20
CA GLN A 862 71.36 22.36 -7.90
C GLN A 862 69.90 22.60 -8.32
N GLY A 863 69.16 21.54 -8.65
CA GLY A 863 67.73 21.64 -9.02
C GLY A 863 66.80 22.01 -7.87
N GLN A 864 67.13 21.65 -6.62
CA GLN A 864 66.30 21.95 -5.46
C GLN A 864 66.32 23.45 -5.09
N LEU A 865 67.43 24.13 -5.36
CA LEU A 865 67.64 25.53 -5.02
C LEU A 865 66.72 26.49 -5.82
N ASP A 866 66.54 26.23 -7.11
CA ASP A 866 65.79 27.10 -8.01
C ASP A 866 64.29 27.14 -7.70
N LYS A 867 63.73 26.03 -7.20
CA LYS A 867 62.31 25.94 -6.86
C LYS A 867 61.92 26.87 -5.72
N ARG A 868 62.68 26.87 -4.63
CA ARG A 868 62.38 27.66 -3.42
C ARG A 868 62.46 29.18 -3.66
N LYS A 869 63.35 29.64 -4.55
CA LYS A 869 63.47 31.06 -4.93
C LYS A 869 62.19 31.63 -5.57
N LYS A 870 61.35 30.81 -6.23
CA LYS A 870 60.09 31.26 -6.84
C LYS A 870 58.97 31.46 -5.81
N GLU A 871 58.82 30.53 -4.87
CA GLU A 871 57.78 30.54 -3.82
C GLU A 871 57.86 31.81 -2.95
N TYR A 872 59.08 32.24 -2.64
CA TYR A 872 59.33 33.46 -1.87
C TYR A 872 58.75 34.74 -2.50
N ARG A 873 58.85 34.89 -3.83
CA ARG A 873 58.41 36.11 -4.52
C ARG A 873 56.89 36.31 -4.45
N LEU A 874 56.13 35.25 -4.65
CA LEU A 874 54.67 35.29 -4.73
C LEU A 874 54.01 35.70 -3.40
N ALA A 875 54.60 35.30 -2.27
CA ALA A 875 54.09 35.66 -0.94
C ALA A 875 54.23 37.16 -0.64
N LYS A 876 55.26 37.82 -1.20
CA LYS A 876 55.54 39.24 -0.98
C LYS A 876 54.47 40.13 -1.63
N ASP A 877 54.06 39.82 -2.85
CA ASP A 877 53.11 40.64 -3.62
C ASP A 877 51.71 40.66 -2.97
N LYS A 878 51.26 39.52 -2.41
CA LYS A 878 49.96 39.43 -1.73
C LYS A 878 49.88 40.32 -0.48
N LYS A 879 50.98 40.48 0.24
CA LYS A 879 51.04 41.33 1.44
C LYS A 879 50.80 42.81 1.09
N GLU A 880 51.31 43.26 -0.05
CA GLU A 880 51.21 44.66 -0.49
C GLU A 880 49.78 45.05 -0.86
N MET A 881 49.01 44.15 -1.48
CA MET A 881 47.61 44.39 -1.83
C MET A 881 46.68 44.59 -0.62
N ALA A 882 46.89 43.82 0.45
CA ALA A 882 46.06 43.92 1.66
C ALA A 882 46.29 45.23 2.43
N LEU A 883 47.50 45.81 2.37
CA LEU A 883 47.81 47.11 2.98
C LEU A 883 47.00 48.25 2.35
N ASN A 884 46.83 48.25 1.02
CA ASN A 884 46.14 49.33 0.32
C ASN A 884 44.63 49.41 0.65
N ARG A 885 43.95 48.27 0.82
CA ARG A 885 42.52 48.22 1.17
C ARG A 885 42.23 48.73 2.59
N LEU A 886 43.18 48.55 3.50
CA LEU A 886 43.03 49.04 4.88
C LEU A 886 43.01 50.57 4.93
N ASP A 887 43.72 51.22 4.00
CA ASP A 887 43.83 52.68 3.91
C ASP A 887 42.52 53.34 3.42
N GLU A 888 41.78 52.67 2.53
CA GLU A 888 40.47 53.14 2.01
C GLU A 888 39.38 53.20 3.09
N LEU A 889 39.36 52.23 4.01
CA LEU A 889 38.37 52.17 5.10
C LEU A 889 38.57 53.31 6.11
N LEU A 890 39.82 53.70 6.38
CA LEU A 890 40.15 54.82 7.28
C LEU A 890 39.60 56.16 6.75
N GLN A 891 39.63 56.38 5.43
CA GLN A 891 39.10 57.60 4.82
C GLN A 891 37.58 57.76 4.95
N THR A 892 36.82 56.66 4.88
CA THR A 892 35.34 56.69 4.92
C THR A 892 34.79 57.12 6.28
N ALA A 893 35.43 56.69 7.38
CA ALA A 893 35.07 57.13 8.73
C ALA A 893 35.65 58.52 9.10
N SER A 894 36.37 59.18 8.17
CA SER A 894 37.07 60.46 8.39
C SER A 894 38.03 60.44 9.59
N VAL A 895 38.73 59.32 9.78
CA VAL A 895 39.66 59.06 10.89
C VAL A 895 41.00 58.61 10.36
N LYS A 896 42.09 58.87 11.10
CA LYS A 896 43.44 58.57 10.62
C LYS A 896 43.98 57.26 11.20
N THR A 897 43.32 56.71 12.21
CA THR A 897 43.76 55.49 12.89
C THR A 897 42.59 54.53 13.13
N ILE A 898 42.90 53.23 13.24
CA ILE A 898 41.92 52.18 13.52
C ILE A 898 41.25 52.39 14.90
N GLU A 899 41.95 53.02 15.83
CA GLU A 899 41.49 53.30 17.20
C GLU A 899 40.49 54.47 17.23
N GLU A 900 40.71 55.52 16.42
CA GLU A 900 39.78 56.65 16.29
C GLU A 900 38.45 56.25 15.63
N MET A 901 38.49 55.27 14.72
CA MET A 901 37.32 54.70 14.05
C MET A 901 36.31 54.10 15.04
N GLN A 902 36.81 53.39 16.05
CA GLN A 902 35.98 52.73 17.07
C GLN A 902 35.23 53.73 17.96
N ILE A 903 35.81 54.90 18.24
CA ILE A 903 35.22 55.93 19.10
C ILE A 903 34.02 56.63 18.43
N ILE A 904 34.05 56.81 17.10
CA ILE A 904 32.94 57.42 16.34
C ILE A 904 31.78 56.42 16.19
N GLU A 905 32.07 55.13 15.99
CA GLU A 905 31.07 54.05 15.99
C GLU A 905 30.28 54.01 17.33
N ASP A 906 30.96 54.15 18.46
CA ASP A 906 30.34 54.11 19.80
C ASP A 906 29.39 55.29 20.07
N LYS A 907 29.75 56.51 19.63
CA LYS A 907 28.89 57.70 19.79
C LYS A 907 27.65 57.68 18.89
N TYR A 908 27.77 57.16 17.67
CA TYR A 908 26.62 56.96 16.77
C TYR A 908 25.63 55.94 17.35
N ARG A 909 26.14 54.85 17.94
CA ARG A 909 25.33 53.83 18.63
C ARG A 909 24.54 54.39 19.83
N GLN A 910 25.13 55.30 20.61
CA GLN A 910 24.45 55.94 21.75
C GLN A 910 23.29 56.87 21.33
N LYS A 911 23.42 57.61 20.22
CA LYS A 911 22.35 58.46 19.67
C LYS A 911 21.15 57.63 19.19
N GLN A 912 21.38 56.51 18.51
CA GLN A 912 20.31 55.59 18.10
C GLN A 912 19.60 54.94 19.30
N LYS A 913 20.34 54.68 20.39
CA LYS A 913 19.76 54.10 21.61
C LYS A 913 18.78 55.04 22.31
N LEU A 914 19.16 56.32 22.48
CA LEU A 914 18.30 57.34 23.10
C LEU A 914 17.03 57.63 22.29
N SER A 915 17.10 57.66 20.95
CA SER A 915 15.90 57.85 20.11
C SER A 915 14.97 56.64 20.14
N ALA A 916 15.52 55.43 20.18
CA ALA A 916 14.74 54.21 20.36
C ALA A 916 14.05 54.15 21.73
N GLU A 917 14.74 54.56 22.81
CA GLU A 917 14.18 54.61 24.17
C GLU A 917 13.00 55.60 24.29
N LEU A 918 13.08 56.76 23.63
CA LEU A 918 12.02 57.78 23.65
C LEU A 918 10.76 57.35 22.90
N ILE A 919 10.92 56.77 21.70
CA ILE A 919 9.80 56.17 20.94
C ILE A 919 9.15 55.03 21.74
N ASN A 920 9.97 54.22 22.41
CA ASN A 920 9.47 53.12 23.22
C ASN A 920 8.70 53.61 24.45
N LEU A 921 9.16 54.67 25.13
CA LEU A 921 8.46 55.29 26.25
C LEU A 921 7.11 55.92 25.85
N GLU A 922 7.05 56.61 24.71
CA GLU A 922 5.79 57.17 24.20
C GLU A 922 4.79 56.08 23.78
N LYS A 923 5.31 54.98 23.22
CA LYS A 923 4.51 53.79 22.94
C LYS A 923 3.99 53.15 24.23
N VAL A 924 4.82 53.02 25.26
CA VAL A 924 4.43 52.50 26.58
C VAL A 924 3.35 53.38 27.23
N LEU A 925 3.44 54.72 27.13
CA LEU A 925 2.39 55.62 27.64
C LEU A 925 1.06 55.47 26.90
N LEU A 926 1.08 55.32 25.57
CA LEU A 926 -0.12 55.07 24.76
C LEU A 926 -0.74 53.69 25.05
N GLU A 927 0.10 52.68 25.31
CA GLU A 927 -0.33 51.34 25.72
C GLU A 927 -0.95 51.34 27.14
N ILE A 928 -0.39 52.10 28.09
CA ILE A 928 -0.95 52.23 29.45
C ILE A 928 -2.30 52.97 29.43
N GLY A 929 -2.43 54.03 28.61
CA GLY A 929 -3.58 54.93 28.56
C GLY A 929 -4.85 54.40 27.90
N ASN A 930 -4.74 53.32 27.10
CA ASN A 930 -5.85 52.52 26.56
C ASN A 930 -7.06 53.32 26.03
N GLY A 931 -6.81 54.39 25.27
CA GLY A 931 -7.82 55.27 24.66
C GLY A 931 -7.79 56.71 25.16
N LEU A 932 -7.10 56.99 26.27
CA LEU A 932 -6.77 58.36 26.69
C LEU A 932 -5.55 58.86 25.92
N SER A 933 -5.57 60.12 25.51
CA SER A 933 -4.39 60.80 24.99
C SER A 933 -3.38 61.06 26.10
N ILE A 934 -2.10 61.22 25.73
CA ILE A 934 -1.00 61.57 26.64
C ILE A 934 -1.32 62.87 27.43
N GLN A 935 -2.14 63.75 26.87
CA GLN A 935 -2.59 64.99 27.52
C GLN A 935 -3.73 64.74 28.53
N GLU A 936 -4.70 63.89 28.21
CA GLU A 936 -5.81 63.53 29.12
C GLU A 936 -5.33 62.75 30.36
N MET A 937 -4.33 61.87 30.20
CA MET A 937 -3.68 61.20 31.34
C MET A 937 -2.98 62.18 32.28
N LYS A 938 -2.36 63.23 31.73
CA LYS A 938 -1.71 64.28 32.53
C LYS A 938 -2.73 65.06 33.36
N ASP A 939 -3.88 65.39 32.76
CA ASP A 939 -4.96 66.14 33.43
C ASP A 939 -5.73 65.34 34.50
N GLU A 940 -5.77 64.00 34.44
CA GLU A 940 -6.35 63.14 35.49
C GLU A 940 -5.40 62.94 36.68
N ILE A 941 -4.09 62.84 36.43
CA ILE A 941 -3.07 62.69 37.46
C ILE A 941 -2.96 63.96 38.33
N ASP A 942 -3.09 65.15 37.73
CA ASP A 942 -3.06 66.44 38.45
C ASP A 942 -4.24 66.66 39.43
N LYS A 943 -5.29 65.81 39.39
CA LYS A 943 -6.50 65.94 40.23
C LYS A 943 -6.56 64.97 41.41
N LEU A 944 -5.63 64.03 41.53
CA LEU A 944 -5.62 62.95 42.52
C LEU A 944 -4.50 63.16 43.54
N ASP A 945 -4.76 62.79 44.81
CA ASP A 945 -3.73 62.79 45.86
C ASP A 945 -2.96 61.46 45.81
N LEU A 946 -1.68 61.53 45.44
CA LEU A 946 -0.81 60.37 45.17
C LEU A 946 -0.63 59.47 46.41
N ASP A 947 -0.64 60.05 47.62
CA ASP A 947 -0.42 59.31 48.87
C ASP A 947 -1.63 58.42 49.24
N PHE A 948 -2.85 58.83 48.86
CA PHE A 948 -4.07 58.04 49.09
C PHE A 948 -4.18 56.84 48.14
N MET A 949 -3.70 56.99 46.90
CA MET A 949 -3.72 55.91 45.90
C MET A 949 -2.80 54.74 46.25
N GLU A 950 -1.63 54.99 46.84
CA GLU A 950 -0.69 53.92 47.20
C GLU A 950 -1.24 52.99 48.30
N SER A 951 -1.95 53.56 49.29
CA SER A 951 -2.56 52.79 50.38
C SER A 951 -3.68 51.88 49.88
N GLU A 952 -4.57 52.41 49.05
CA GLU A 952 -5.71 51.66 48.48
C GLU A 952 -5.23 50.54 47.52
N MET A 953 -4.17 50.81 46.75
CA MET A 953 -3.52 49.79 45.92
C MET A 953 -2.86 48.68 46.74
N ALA A 954 -2.34 48.97 47.94
CA ALA A 954 -1.70 47.97 48.80
C ALA A 954 -2.73 46.98 49.38
N GLU A 955 -3.89 47.48 49.82
CA GLU A 955 -4.99 46.65 50.33
C GLU A 955 -5.55 45.73 49.23
N LEU A 956 -5.85 46.28 48.05
CA LEU A 956 -6.35 45.50 46.92
C LEU A 956 -5.34 44.46 46.40
N LYS A 957 -4.02 44.74 46.49
CA LYS A 957 -2.98 43.75 46.16
C LYS A 957 -2.92 42.60 47.16
N ALA A 958 -3.10 42.87 48.45
CA ALA A 958 -3.13 41.82 49.47
C ALA A 958 -4.35 40.90 49.29
N GLU A 959 -5.49 41.49 48.96
CA GLU A 959 -6.72 40.73 48.65
C GLU A 959 -6.58 39.88 47.38
N LEU A 960 -6.00 40.41 46.30
CA LEU A 960 -5.71 39.61 45.10
C LEU A 960 -4.73 38.47 45.36
N ALA A 961 -3.73 38.66 46.23
CA ALA A 961 -2.77 37.62 46.55
C ALA A 961 -3.45 36.43 47.25
N ASP A 962 -4.32 36.70 48.23
CA ASP A 962 -5.11 35.67 48.92
C ASP A 962 -6.09 34.96 47.98
N LEU A 963 -6.75 35.69 47.08
CA LEU A 963 -7.64 35.10 46.07
C LEU A 963 -6.89 34.28 45.02
N GLU A 964 -5.69 34.70 44.61
CA GLU A 964 -4.85 33.97 43.67
C GLU A 964 -4.28 32.69 44.30
N GLU A 965 -3.89 32.72 45.57
CA GLU A 965 -3.47 31.52 46.33
C GLU A 965 -4.62 30.49 46.41
N LYS A 966 -5.82 30.92 46.81
CA LYS A 966 -7.02 30.06 46.84
C LYS A 966 -7.38 29.55 45.44
N ARG A 967 -7.29 30.39 44.42
CA ARG A 967 -7.56 30.01 43.02
C ARG A 967 -6.51 29.05 42.48
N THR A 968 -5.24 29.19 42.84
CA THR A 968 -4.17 28.30 42.35
C THR A 968 -4.25 26.94 43.01
N GLU A 969 -4.48 26.87 44.31
CA GLU A 969 -4.74 25.62 45.02
C GLU A 969 -5.94 24.89 44.40
N GLN A 970 -7.04 25.61 44.20
CA GLN A 970 -8.24 25.04 43.62
C GLN A 970 -8.08 24.66 42.12
N ASN A 971 -7.34 25.44 41.34
CA ASN A 971 -7.03 25.11 39.93
C ASN A 971 -6.11 23.90 39.81
N GLN A 972 -5.20 23.67 40.77
CA GLN A 972 -4.39 22.46 40.78
C GLN A 972 -5.26 21.23 41.05
N ILE A 973 -6.11 21.30 42.07
CA ILE A 973 -7.04 20.22 42.43
C ILE A 973 -8.01 19.93 41.27
N PHE A 974 -8.67 20.97 40.75
CA PHE A 974 -9.59 20.85 39.62
C PHE A 974 -8.87 20.49 38.32
N GLY A 975 -7.64 20.96 38.09
CA GLY A 975 -6.87 20.67 36.89
C GLY A 975 -6.51 19.19 36.77
N VAL A 976 -6.14 18.55 37.89
CA VAL A 976 -5.92 17.10 37.96
C VAL A 976 -7.23 16.36 37.65
N CYS A 977 -8.32 16.71 38.35
CA CYS A 977 -9.62 16.09 38.16
C CYS A 977 -10.19 16.28 36.74
N ARG A 978 -10.08 17.49 36.18
CA ARG A 978 -10.47 17.86 34.81
C ARG A 978 -9.66 17.12 33.76
N LYS A 979 -8.36 16.98 33.96
CA LYS A 979 -7.51 16.24 33.02
C LYS A 979 -7.89 14.77 33.01
N GLU A 980 -8.07 14.16 34.18
CA GLU A 980 -8.54 12.77 34.29
C GLU A 980 -9.95 12.58 33.71
N TYR A 981 -10.87 13.53 33.92
CA TYR A 981 -12.24 13.51 33.40
C TYR A 981 -12.28 13.68 31.87
N GLU A 982 -11.55 14.65 31.32
CA GLU A 982 -11.49 14.89 29.87
C GLU A 982 -10.77 13.76 29.12
N GLU A 983 -9.67 13.22 29.68
CA GLU A 983 -8.96 12.08 29.09
C GLU A 983 -9.85 10.83 29.03
N LYS A 984 -10.65 10.57 30.07
CA LYS A 984 -11.56 9.41 30.10
C LYS A 984 -12.83 9.58 29.27
N ILE A 985 -13.34 10.78 29.05
CA ILE A 985 -14.53 11.01 28.20
C ILE A 985 -14.18 11.08 26.72
N LYS A 986 -13.11 11.81 26.35
CA LYS A 986 -12.69 11.92 24.95
C LYS A 986 -11.97 10.66 24.47
N GLY A 987 -11.20 10.01 25.34
CA GLY A 987 -10.42 8.83 24.99
C GLY A 987 -11.23 7.55 24.84
N ASN A 988 -12.34 7.40 25.57
CA ASN A 988 -12.99 6.10 25.72
C ASN A 988 -14.29 5.94 24.93
N SER A 989 -14.99 7.02 24.56
CA SER A 989 -16.23 6.94 23.77
C SER A 989 -15.96 7.02 22.27
N TYR A 990 -15.16 8.00 21.82
CA TYR A 990 -14.86 8.17 20.39
C TYR A 990 -13.91 7.09 19.86
N ALA A 991 -12.82 6.77 20.59
CA ALA A 991 -11.88 5.76 20.15
C ALA A 991 -12.45 4.33 20.20
N ALA A 992 -13.39 4.05 21.11
CA ALA A 992 -14.07 2.76 21.14
C ALA A 992 -15.08 2.60 20.00
N VAL A 993 -15.85 3.65 19.69
CA VAL A 993 -16.77 3.64 18.53
C VAL A 993 -15.98 3.53 17.23
N GLN A 994 -14.94 4.33 17.06
CA GLN A 994 -14.07 4.27 15.88
C GLN A 994 -13.35 2.92 15.76
N ALA A 995 -12.82 2.37 16.86
CA ALA A 995 -12.19 1.06 16.83
C ALA A 995 -13.19 -0.07 16.54
N ALA A 996 -14.46 0.07 16.95
CA ALA A 996 -15.52 -0.88 16.62
C ALA A 996 -15.89 -0.82 15.13
N GLU A 997 -16.09 0.38 14.58
CA GLU A 997 -16.37 0.59 13.16
C GLU A 997 -15.21 0.10 12.27
N GLU A 998 -13.97 0.46 12.61
CA GLU A 998 -12.78 0.00 11.90
C GLU A 998 -12.63 -1.53 11.98
N ARG A 999 -12.96 -2.14 13.13
CA ARG A 999 -12.91 -3.60 13.28
C ARG A 999 -13.95 -4.28 12.40
N GLU A 1000 -15.16 -3.76 12.34
CA GLU A 1000 -16.23 -4.35 11.52
C GLU A 1000 -15.90 -4.26 10.02
N SER A 1001 -15.33 -3.14 9.58
CA SER A 1001 -14.82 -2.97 8.22
C SER A 1001 -13.70 -3.97 7.90
N ILE A 1002 -12.74 -4.16 8.80
CA ILE A 1002 -11.66 -5.14 8.64
C ILE A 1002 -12.20 -6.58 8.62
N LEU A 1003 -13.22 -6.90 9.41
CA LEU A 1003 -13.87 -8.22 9.40
C LEU A 1003 -14.58 -8.50 8.07
N ALA A 1004 -15.24 -7.49 7.49
CA ALA A 1004 -15.84 -7.61 6.16
C ALA A 1004 -14.78 -7.83 5.06
N GLU A 1005 -13.69 -7.05 5.07
CA GLU A 1005 -12.56 -7.23 4.13
C GLU A 1005 -11.88 -8.60 4.31
N LEU A 1006 -11.74 -9.07 5.56
CA LEU A 1006 -11.21 -10.41 5.86
C LEU A 1006 -12.10 -11.52 5.32
N ALA A 1007 -13.42 -11.40 5.44
CA ALA A 1007 -14.35 -12.41 4.94
C ALA A 1007 -14.21 -12.57 3.41
N GLU A 1008 -14.21 -11.46 2.67
CA GLU A 1008 -14.06 -11.48 1.21
C GLU A 1008 -12.72 -12.08 0.76
N LEU A 1009 -11.61 -11.62 1.37
CA LEU A 1009 -10.28 -12.12 1.01
C LEU A 1009 -10.09 -13.60 1.39
N THR A 1010 -10.71 -14.03 2.50
CA THR A 1010 -10.66 -15.43 2.94
C THR A 1010 -11.41 -16.34 1.95
N ASP A 1011 -12.57 -15.93 1.45
CA ASP A 1011 -13.29 -16.67 0.42
C ASP A 1011 -12.45 -16.83 -0.85
N GLN A 1012 -11.79 -15.75 -1.30
CA GLN A 1012 -10.87 -15.81 -2.45
C GLN A 1012 -9.68 -16.75 -2.19
N TYR A 1013 -9.12 -16.73 -0.98
CA TYR A 1013 -8.03 -17.62 -0.59
C TYR A 1013 -8.47 -19.09 -0.62
N VAL A 1014 -9.62 -19.41 -0.02
CA VAL A 1014 -10.18 -20.77 0.04
C VAL A 1014 -10.48 -21.26 -1.38
N GLN A 1015 -11.11 -20.43 -2.22
CA GLN A 1015 -11.40 -20.78 -3.60
C GLN A 1015 -10.13 -21.13 -4.38
N LYS A 1016 -9.09 -20.29 -4.30
CA LYS A 1016 -7.81 -20.53 -4.99
C LYS A 1016 -7.11 -21.78 -4.46
N LYS A 1017 -7.11 -22.01 -3.13
CA LYS A 1017 -6.51 -23.22 -2.53
C LYS A 1017 -7.26 -24.49 -2.90
N LEU A 1018 -8.59 -24.47 -2.91
CA LEU A 1018 -9.39 -25.58 -3.39
C LEU A 1018 -9.15 -25.85 -4.87
N ALA A 1019 -9.05 -24.81 -5.70
CA ALA A 1019 -8.71 -24.95 -7.11
C ALA A 1019 -7.33 -25.60 -7.29
N THR A 1020 -6.29 -25.13 -6.58
CA THR A 1020 -4.96 -25.77 -6.58
C THR A 1020 -5.05 -27.24 -6.18
N PHE A 1021 -5.77 -27.56 -5.10
CA PHE A 1021 -5.91 -28.93 -4.61
C PHE A 1021 -6.63 -29.85 -5.61
N VAL A 1022 -7.74 -29.39 -6.20
CA VAL A 1022 -8.49 -30.15 -7.20
C VAL A 1022 -7.65 -30.37 -8.46
N LEU A 1023 -6.94 -29.34 -8.93
CA LEU A 1023 -6.04 -29.46 -10.08
C LEU A 1023 -4.90 -30.43 -9.81
N GLN A 1024 -4.31 -30.38 -8.61
CA GLN A 1024 -3.27 -31.32 -8.21
C GLN A 1024 -3.79 -32.76 -8.22
N LYS A 1025 -4.97 -33.02 -7.64
CA LYS A 1025 -5.59 -34.34 -7.66
C LYS A 1025 -5.97 -34.79 -9.08
N GLY A 1026 -6.41 -33.87 -9.94
CA GLY A 1026 -6.67 -34.15 -11.34
C GLY A 1026 -5.41 -34.54 -12.11
N ILE A 1027 -4.28 -33.87 -11.85
CA ILE A 1027 -2.98 -34.21 -12.43
C ILE A 1027 -2.51 -35.58 -11.93
N GLU A 1028 -2.62 -35.87 -10.63
CA GLU A 1028 -2.27 -37.17 -10.04
C GLU A 1028 -3.10 -38.31 -10.66
N TYR A 1029 -4.42 -38.12 -10.77
CA TYR A 1029 -5.33 -39.08 -11.40
C TYR A 1029 -4.97 -39.33 -12.87
N PHE A 1030 -4.79 -38.26 -13.66
CA PHE A 1030 -4.45 -38.36 -15.08
C PHE A 1030 -3.10 -39.07 -15.32
N ARG A 1031 -2.10 -38.86 -14.44
CA ARG A 1031 -0.82 -39.56 -14.49
C ARG A 1031 -0.98 -41.06 -14.29
N SER A 1032 -1.75 -41.46 -13.28
CA SER A 1032 -1.93 -42.87 -12.92
C SER A 1032 -2.57 -43.70 -14.03
N GLU A 1033 -3.51 -43.11 -14.80
CA GLU A 1033 -4.14 -43.79 -15.94
C GLU A 1033 -3.25 -43.83 -17.19
N ASN A 1034 -2.46 -42.77 -17.48
CA ASN A 1034 -1.77 -42.63 -18.77
C ASN A 1034 -0.29 -43.06 -18.78
N GLN A 1035 0.42 -43.00 -17.65
CA GLN A 1035 1.86 -43.33 -17.61
C GLN A 1035 2.14 -44.85 -17.58
N ASN A 1036 1.32 -45.62 -16.86
CA ASN A 1036 1.54 -47.07 -16.69
C ASN A 1036 1.54 -47.88 -18.01
N PRO A 1037 0.60 -47.66 -18.95
CA PRO A 1037 0.60 -48.36 -20.23
C PRO A 1037 1.83 -48.04 -21.09
N ILE A 1038 2.27 -46.77 -21.11
CA ILE A 1038 3.42 -46.35 -21.90
C ILE A 1038 4.72 -46.91 -21.32
N LEU A 1039 4.90 -46.85 -20.00
CA LEU A 1039 6.07 -47.42 -19.31
C LEU A 1039 6.15 -48.94 -19.51
N THR A 1040 5.02 -49.65 -19.43
CA THR A 1040 4.98 -51.10 -19.69
C THR A 1040 5.44 -51.43 -21.11
N LYS A 1041 5.05 -50.61 -22.10
CA LYS A 1041 5.41 -50.81 -23.50
C LYS A 1041 6.87 -50.40 -23.78
N ALA A 1042 7.30 -49.27 -23.25
CA ALA A 1042 8.68 -48.81 -23.30
C ALA A 1042 9.64 -49.82 -22.64
N SER A 1043 9.25 -50.42 -21.51
CA SER A 1043 9.99 -51.49 -20.83
C SER A 1043 10.24 -52.69 -21.75
N LYS A 1044 9.21 -53.15 -22.48
CA LYS A 1044 9.34 -54.23 -23.47
C LYS A 1044 10.23 -53.84 -24.66
N LEU A 1045 10.08 -52.61 -25.17
CA LEU A 1045 10.92 -52.10 -26.27
C LEU A 1045 12.37 -51.95 -25.85
N PHE A 1046 12.62 -51.49 -24.63
CA PHE A 1046 13.95 -51.32 -24.05
C PHE A 1046 14.65 -52.66 -23.87
N ALA A 1047 13.96 -53.67 -23.36
CA ALA A 1047 14.50 -55.03 -23.27
C ALA A 1047 14.90 -55.56 -24.66
N LYS A 1048 14.06 -55.36 -25.69
CA LYS A 1048 14.39 -55.72 -27.08
C LYS A 1048 15.61 -54.95 -27.62
N LEU A 1049 15.61 -53.63 -27.52
CA LEU A 1049 16.66 -52.75 -28.07
C LEU A 1049 18.02 -52.99 -27.41
N THR A 1050 18.01 -53.41 -26.15
CA THR A 1050 19.23 -53.73 -25.39
C THR A 1050 19.64 -55.20 -25.50
N LEU A 1051 19.03 -55.99 -26.40
CA LEU A 1051 19.30 -57.43 -26.56
C LEU A 1051 19.10 -58.24 -25.24
N ASN A 1052 18.13 -57.83 -24.42
CA ASN A 1052 17.86 -58.34 -23.07
C ASN A 1052 19.02 -58.17 -22.08
N SER A 1053 19.98 -57.28 -22.35
CA SER A 1053 20.97 -56.87 -21.32
C SER A 1053 20.32 -56.09 -20.18
N PHE A 1054 19.16 -55.49 -20.44
CA PHE A 1054 18.19 -55.03 -19.44
C PHE A 1054 16.90 -55.83 -19.63
N GLU A 1055 16.30 -56.27 -18.52
CA GLU A 1055 15.05 -57.02 -18.51
C GLU A 1055 13.83 -56.09 -18.70
N GLY A 1056 13.98 -54.80 -18.38
CA GLY A 1056 12.94 -53.79 -18.53
C GLY A 1056 13.22 -52.51 -17.74
N LEU A 1057 12.16 -51.75 -17.50
CA LEU A 1057 12.14 -50.50 -16.74
C LEU A 1057 11.22 -50.60 -15.52
N THR A 1058 11.59 -49.93 -14.43
CA THR A 1058 10.79 -49.76 -13.21
C THR A 1058 10.85 -48.32 -12.72
N VAL A 1059 9.87 -47.91 -11.92
CA VAL A 1059 9.84 -46.60 -11.24
C VAL A 1059 10.04 -46.82 -9.74
N ASP A 1060 10.78 -45.94 -9.07
CA ASP A 1060 10.97 -45.91 -7.62
C ASP A 1060 10.98 -44.47 -7.10
N TYR A 1061 10.94 -44.25 -5.79
CA TYR A 1061 10.97 -42.91 -5.18
C TYR A 1061 12.37 -42.57 -4.63
N ASN A 1062 12.81 -41.35 -4.90
CA ASN A 1062 14.06 -40.82 -4.33
C ASN A 1062 13.85 -40.25 -2.90
N GLU A 1063 14.94 -39.77 -2.27
CA GLU A 1063 14.91 -39.19 -0.91
C GLU A 1063 14.01 -37.93 -0.77
N LYS A 1064 13.57 -37.34 -1.89
CA LYS A 1064 12.67 -36.18 -1.94
C LYS A 1064 11.21 -36.57 -2.24
N ASP A 1065 10.89 -37.87 -2.20
CA ASP A 1065 9.58 -38.42 -2.55
C ASP A 1065 9.18 -38.17 -4.02
N GLU A 1066 10.18 -38.04 -4.91
CA GLU A 1066 9.97 -37.87 -6.36
C GLU A 1066 10.20 -39.20 -7.10
N GLU A 1067 9.38 -39.46 -8.12
CA GLU A 1067 9.48 -40.67 -8.96
C GLU A 1067 10.68 -40.61 -9.90
N VAL A 1068 11.46 -41.70 -9.92
CA VAL A 1068 12.67 -41.87 -10.73
C VAL A 1068 12.60 -43.17 -11.54
N LEU A 1069 12.90 -43.07 -12.84
CA LEU A 1069 12.98 -44.21 -13.75
C LEU A 1069 14.31 -44.97 -13.62
N LEU A 1070 14.25 -46.29 -13.50
CA LEU A 1070 15.40 -47.18 -13.31
C LEU A 1070 15.35 -48.35 -14.31
N GLY A 1071 16.51 -48.79 -14.79
CA GLY A 1071 16.65 -50.00 -15.60
C GLY A 1071 16.81 -51.24 -14.73
N LEU A 1072 16.14 -52.34 -15.09
CA LEU A 1072 16.30 -53.62 -14.41
C LEU A 1072 17.34 -54.48 -15.14
N ARG A 1073 18.39 -54.92 -14.44
CA ARG A 1073 19.41 -55.82 -15.00
C ARG A 1073 19.83 -56.83 -13.94
N ASN A 1074 19.64 -58.13 -14.19
CA ASN A 1074 19.97 -59.20 -13.24
C ASN A 1074 19.30 -58.99 -11.86
N ASN A 1075 18.04 -58.57 -11.83
CA ASN A 1075 17.30 -58.15 -10.61
C ASN A 1075 17.89 -56.94 -9.83
N GLU A 1076 18.91 -56.26 -10.34
CA GLU A 1076 19.40 -55.00 -9.77
C GLU A 1076 18.74 -53.80 -10.45
N LYS A 1077 18.45 -52.76 -9.66
CA LYS A 1077 17.94 -51.47 -10.13
C LYS A 1077 19.11 -50.57 -10.47
N ILE A 1078 19.29 -50.29 -11.76
CA ILE A 1078 20.38 -49.47 -12.28
C ILE A 1078 19.84 -48.08 -12.62
N GLY A 1079 20.45 -47.05 -12.02
CA GLY A 1079 20.20 -45.65 -12.33
C GLY A 1079 20.62 -45.29 -13.76
N ILE A 1080 19.99 -44.27 -14.34
CA ILE A 1080 20.28 -43.82 -15.71
C ILE A 1080 21.74 -43.32 -15.84
N ASP A 1081 22.29 -42.77 -14.76
CA ASP A 1081 23.68 -42.32 -14.62
C ASP A 1081 24.71 -43.43 -14.82
N ALA A 1082 24.37 -44.66 -14.44
CA ALA A 1082 25.22 -45.84 -14.59
C ALA A 1082 25.07 -46.52 -15.97
N MET A 1083 24.23 -46.02 -16.87
CA MET A 1083 24.06 -46.55 -18.23
C MET A 1083 25.10 -45.96 -19.20
N SER A 1084 25.50 -46.72 -20.23
CA SER A 1084 26.31 -46.17 -21.33
C SER A 1084 25.48 -45.25 -22.22
N ASP A 1085 26.12 -44.32 -22.92
CA ASP A 1085 25.42 -43.34 -23.78
C ASP A 1085 24.53 -44.01 -24.84
N GLY A 1086 25.02 -45.07 -25.51
CA GLY A 1086 24.19 -45.84 -26.44
C GLY A 1086 23.02 -46.58 -25.78
N THR A 1087 23.09 -46.90 -24.49
CA THR A 1087 21.95 -47.46 -23.73
C THR A 1087 20.94 -46.38 -23.37
N LYS A 1088 21.40 -45.15 -23.07
CA LYS A 1088 20.52 -43.99 -22.85
C LYS A 1088 19.76 -43.61 -24.10
N ASP A 1089 20.43 -43.59 -25.26
CA ASP A 1089 19.80 -43.37 -26.57
C ASP A 1089 18.70 -44.42 -26.84
N GLN A 1090 18.95 -45.68 -26.51
CA GLN A 1090 17.98 -46.77 -26.61
C GLN A 1090 16.81 -46.63 -25.64
N LEU A 1091 17.05 -46.21 -24.40
CA LEU A 1091 16.02 -45.93 -23.41
C LEU A 1091 15.09 -44.81 -23.92
N TYR A 1092 15.69 -43.72 -24.37
CA TYR A 1092 14.95 -42.58 -24.91
C TYR A 1092 14.15 -42.97 -26.16
N LEU A 1093 14.74 -43.72 -27.09
CA LEU A 1093 14.04 -44.25 -28.26
C LEU A 1093 12.87 -45.18 -27.86
N SER A 1094 13.06 -46.03 -26.85
CA SER A 1094 12.01 -46.95 -26.34
C SER A 1094 10.81 -46.21 -25.79
N LEU A 1095 11.05 -45.19 -24.95
CA LEU A 1095 10.01 -44.32 -24.42
C LEU A 1095 9.29 -43.55 -25.54
N ARG A 1096 10.05 -43.10 -26.53
CA ARG A 1096 9.54 -42.31 -27.65
C ARG A 1096 8.66 -43.12 -28.58
N VAL A 1097 9.11 -44.30 -29.00
CA VAL A 1097 8.30 -45.22 -29.82
C VAL A 1097 7.02 -45.62 -29.08
N ALA A 1098 7.10 -45.97 -27.80
CA ALA A 1098 5.93 -46.29 -27.00
C ALA A 1098 4.92 -45.13 -26.92
N SER A 1099 5.41 -43.89 -26.78
CA SER A 1099 4.59 -42.69 -26.74
C SER A 1099 3.92 -42.37 -28.09
N ILE A 1100 4.65 -42.57 -29.20
CA ILE A 1100 4.10 -42.38 -30.56
C ILE A 1100 3.01 -43.41 -30.86
N GLU A 1101 3.22 -44.67 -30.50
CA GLU A 1101 2.19 -45.70 -30.69
C GLU A 1101 0.93 -45.38 -29.90
N LYS A 1102 1.07 -44.96 -28.63
CA LYS A 1102 -0.06 -44.54 -27.81
C LYS A 1102 -0.79 -43.33 -28.40
N TYR A 1103 -0.03 -42.34 -28.89
CA TYR A 1103 -0.60 -41.18 -29.58
C TYR A 1103 -1.43 -41.59 -30.81
N CYS A 1104 -0.93 -42.53 -31.63
CA CYS A 1104 -1.62 -43.00 -32.83
C CYS A 1104 -2.87 -43.85 -32.54
N GLU A 1105 -3.04 -44.36 -31.31
CA GLU A 1105 -4.27 -45.06 -30.89
C GLU A 1105 -5.40 -44.07 -30.55
N GLU A 1106 -5.06 -42.88 -30.06
CA GLU A 1106 -6.01 -41.88 -29.55
C GLU A 1106 -6.23 -40.69 -30.49
N ASN A 1107 -5.27 -40.45 -31.40
CA ASN A 1107 -5.24 -39.29 -32.29
C ASN A 1107 -4.95 -39.70 -33.74
N GLU A 1108 -5.14 -38.75 -34.65
CA GLU A 1108 -4.75 -38.89 -36.05
C GLU A 1108 -3.25 -39.27 -36.16
N PRO A 1109 -2.88 -40.40 -36.78
CA PRO A 1109 -1.48 -40.84 -36.84
C PRO A 1109 -0.60 -39.82 -37.56
N ILE A 1110 0.53 -39.43 -36.97
CA ILE A 1110 1.45 -38.45 -37.56
C ILE A 1110 2.71 -39.16 -38.04
N PRO A 1111 3.21 -38.88 -39.27
CA PRO A 1111 4.42 -39.50 -39.79
C PRO A 1111 5.60 -39.32 -38.83
N PHE A 1112 6.23 -40.43 -38.49
CA PHE A 1112 7.44 -40.46 -37.69
C PHE A 1112 8.66 -40.37 -38.60
N ILE A 1113 9.47 -39.35 -38.40
CA ILE A 1113 10.61 -39.01 -39.24
C ILE A 1113 11.86 -39.13 -38.37
N VAL A 1114 12.83 -39.89 -38.85
CA VAL A 1114 14.07 -40.18 -38.12
C VAL A 1114 15.27 -39.94 -39.02
N ASP A 1115 16.27 -39.18 -38.56
CA ASP A 1115 17.48 -38.84 -39.30
C ASP A 1115 18.73 -39.36 -38.58
N ASP A 1116 19.38 -40.37 -39.16
CA ASP A 1116 20.64 -40.97 -38.68
C ASP A 1116 20.61 -41.41 -37.19
N ILE A 1117 19.47 -41.88 -36.68
CA ILE A 1117 19.30 -42.31 -35.28
C ILE A 1117 20.11 -43.57 -34.88
N LEU A 1118 20.71 -44.28 -35.84
CA LEU A 1118 21.44 -45.54 -35.60
C LEU A 1118 22.97 -45.38 -35.51
N VAL A 1119 23.50 -44.17 -35.56
CA VAL A 1119 24.96 -43.89 -35.61
C VAL A 1119 25.75 -44.51 -34.44
N HIS A 1120 25.13 -44.67 -33.27
CA HIS A 1120 25.78 -45.23 -32.06
C HIS A 1120 25.36 -46.66 -31.73
N PHE A 1121 24.63 -47.32 -32.64
CA PHE A 1121 24.12 -48.67 -32.43
C PHE A 1121 25.07 -49.66 -33.11
N ASP A 1122 25.39 -50.77 -32.43
CA ASP A 1122 26.07 -51.87 -33.10
C ASP A 1122 25.15 -52.53 -34.14
N ASN A 1123 25.70 -53.42 -34.97
CA ASN A 1123 24.96 -54.05 -36.07
C ASN A 1123 23.72 -54.82 -35.58
N GLU A 1124 23.84 -55.56 -34.48
CA GLU A 1124 22.73 -56.39 -33.95
C GLU A 1124 21.60 -55.51 -33.39
N ARG A 1125 21.96 -54.45 -32.65
CA ARG A 1125 21.02 -53.44 -32.17
C ARG A 1125 20.36 -52.69 -33.34
N SER A 1126 21.13 -52.38 -34.38
CA SER A 1126 20.61 -51.70 -35.59
C SER A 1126 19.57 -52.56 -36.30
N LYS A 1127 19.80 -53.87 -36.46
CA LYS A 1127 18.81 -54.82 -37.02
C LYS A 1127 17.51 -54.82 -36.21
N ILE A 1128 17.61 -54.88 -34.88
CA ILE A 1128 16.43 -54.83 -34.01
C ILE A 1128 15.69 -53.50 -34.13
N THR A 1129 16.41 -52.38 -34.15
CA THR A 1129 15.77 -51.07 -34.31
C THR A 1129 15.07 -50.95 -35.65
N LEU A 1130 15.66 -51.44 -36.75
CA LEU A 1130 15.00 -51.50 -38.06
C LEU A 1130 13.72 -52.33 -38.04
N SER A 1131 13.73 -53.48 -37.35
CA SER A 1131 12.52 -54.28 -37.13
C SER A 1131 11.46 -53.52 -36.32
N ILE A 1132 11.86 -52.76 -35.29
CA ILE A 1132 10.93 -51.95 -34.48
C ILE A 1132 10.34 -50.80 -35.31
N LEU A 1133 11.15 -50.10 -36.12
CA LEU A 1133 10.67 -49.08 -37.05
C LEU A 1133 9.68 -49.65 -38.06
N LYS A 1134 9.93 -50.87 -38.54
CA LYS A 1134 8.98 -51.60 -39.39
C LYS A 1134 7.69 -51.97 -38.65
N GLU A 1135 7.75 -52.39 -37.38
CA GLU A 1135 6.54 -52.62 -36.57
C GLU A 1135 5.75 -51.32 -36.38
N LEU A 1136 6.43 -50.21 -36.05
CA LEU A 1136 5.84 -48.88 -35.91
C LEU A 1136 5.22 -48.39 -37.24
N SER A 1137 5.82 -48.76 -38.37
CA SER A 1137 5.32 -48.40 -39.71
C SER A 1137 3.90 -48.92 -39.97
N LYS A 1138 3.45 -49.97 -39.27
CA LYS A 1138 2.07 -50.46 -39.38
C LYS A 1138 1.05 -49.51 -38.74
N LYS A 1139 1.49 -48.61 -37.85
CA LYS A 1139 0.65 -47.67 -37.10
C LYS A 1139 0.74 -46.25 -37.65
N THR A 1140 1.91 -45.84 -38.09
CA THR A 1140 2.14 -44.54 -38.71
C THR A 1140 3.13 -44.65 -39.86
N GLN A 1141 3.17 -43.68 -40.76
CA GLN A 1141 4.21 -43.62 -41.79
C GLN A 1141 5.57 -43.35 -41.12
N VAL A 1142 6.59 -44.14 -41.45
CA VAL A 1142 7.96 -43.95 -40.95
C VAL A 1142 8.85 -43.52 -42.11
N ILE A 1143 9.53 -42.39 -41.97
CA ILE A 1143 10.49 -41.87 -42.95
C ILE A 1143 11.87 -41.85 -42.29
N PHE A 1144 12.74 -42.77 -42.70
CA PHE A 1144 14.07 -42.93 -42.15
C PHE A 1144 15.14 -42.41 -43.10
N PHE A 1145 15.79 -41.32 -42.73
CA PHE A 1145 16.93 -40.75 -43.44
C PHE A 1145 18.24 -41.37 -42.96
N THR A 1146 19.09 -41.78 -43.90
CA THR A 1146 20.46 -42.20 -43.54
C THR A 1146 21.53 -41.90 -44.60
N HIS A 1147 22.79 -41.70 -44.16
CA HIS A 1147 23.97 -41.67 -45.05
C HIS A 1147 24.80 -42.96 -45.03
N HIS A 1148 24.57 -43.86 -44.08
CA HIS A 1148 25.42 -45.03 -43.91
C HIS A 1148 24.98 -46.14 -44.86
N TYR A 1149 25.78 -46.41 -45.90
CA TYR A 1149 25.49 -47.46 -46.87
C TYR A 1149 25.32 -48.85 -46.22
N HIS A 1150 26.14 -49.16 -45.22
CA HIS A 1150 26.05 -50.41 -44.43
C HIS A 1150 24.67 -50.63 -43.76
N LEU A 1151 23.91 -49.57 -43.46
CA LEU A 1151 22.54 -49.73 -42.94
C LEU A 1151 21.57 -50.26 -44.00
N LEU A 1152 21.86 -50.06 -45.29
CA LEU A 1152 21.10 -50.68 -46.38
C LEU A 1152 21.36 -52.18 -46.45
N ASP A 1153 22.62 -52.61 -46.30
CA ASP A 1153 22.97 -54.03 -46.24
C ASP A 1153 22.26 -54.71 -45.05
N LEU A 1154 22.27 -54.06 -43.87
CA LEU A 1154 21.53 -54.54 -42.69
C LEU A 1154 20.01 -54.54 -42.89
N LEU A 1155 19.48 -53.57 -43.64
CA LEU A 1155 18.06 -53.50 -43.98
C LEU A 1155 17.65 -54.68 -44.88
N GLU A 1156 18.46 -55.01 -45.88
CA GLU A 1156 18.26 -56.15 -46.79
C GLU A 1156 18.40 -57.50 -46.06
N GLU A 1157 19.28 -57.59 -45.06
CA GLU A 1157 19.41 -58.77 -44.20
C GLU A 1157 18.20 -58.95 -43.26
N THR A 1158 17.50 -57.87 -42.91
CA THR A 1158 16.45 -57.88 -41.87
C THR A 1158 15.04 -57.86 -42.41
N LEU A 1159 14.79 -57.17 -43.53
CA LEU A 1159 13.46 -56.92 -44.10
C LEU A 1159 13.42 -57.33 -45.57
N SER A 1160 12.27 -57.84 -46.01
CA SER A 1160 12.02 -58.11 -47.43
C SER A 1160 11.78 -56.80 -48.20
N HIS A 1161 12.10 -56.78 -49.49
CA HIS A 1161 11.93 -55.59 -50.34
C HIS A 1161 10.47 -55.10 -50.47
N GLU A 1162 9.47 -55.93 -50.11
CA GLU A 1162 8.07 -55.51 -50.06
C GLU A 1162 7.76 -54.65 -48.81
N GLU A 1163 8.57 -54.75 -47.76
CA GLU A 1163 8.31 -54.13 -46.45
C GLU A 1163 8.83 -52.70 -46.31
N TYR A 1164 9.65 -52.22 -47.26
CA TYR A 1164 10.18 -50.85 -47.24
C TYR A 1164 10.32 -50.28 -48.65
N GLN A 1165 10.23 -48.95 -48.76
CA GLN A 1165 10.59 -48.21 -49.96
C GLN A 1165 12.00 -47.66 -49.82
N LEU A 1166 12.91 -47.94 -50.77
CA LEU A 1166 14.18 -47.23 -50.84
C LEU A 1166 14.06 -46.02 -51.77
N ILE A 1167 14.43 -44.84 -51.28
CA ILE A 1167 14.42 -43.57 -52.02
C ILE A 1167 15.84 -43.02 -52.02
N HIS A 1168 16.45 -42.86 -53.20
CA HIS A 1168 17.78 -42.27 -53.33
C HIS A 1168 17.69 -40.76 -53.56
N ILE A 1169 18.52 -39.99 -52.85
CA ILE A 1169 18.76 -38.58 -53.13
C ILE A 1169 20.11 -38.45 -53.86
N HIS A 1170 20.06 -38.08 -55.14
CA HIS A 1170 21.25 -37.96 -55.99
C HIS A 1170 21.76 -36.52 -56.08
N LYS A 1171 23.09 -36.33 -56.06
CA LYS A 1171 23.75 -35.00 -56.16
C LYS A 1171 23.59 -34.36 -57.55
N GLU A 1172 23.34 -35.15 -58.60
CA GLU A 1172 23.26 -34.68 -60.00
C GLU A 1172 21.91 -34.04 -60.37
N ALA A 1173 20.84 -34.28 -59.60
CA ALA A 1173 19.54 -33.61 -59.79
C ALA A 1173 19.49 -32.19 -59.18
N VAL A 1174 20.62 -31.69 -58.65
CA VAL A 1174 20.74 -30.45 -57.86
C VAL A 1174 21.28 -29.27 -58.71
N MET A 1175 21.62 -29.49 -59.99
CA MET A 1175 22.18 -28.47 -60.89
C MET A 1175 21.55 -28.42 -62.30
N SER A 1176 20.24 -28.64 -62.43
CA SER A 1176 19.50 -28.31 -63.67
C SER A 1176 18.63 -27.08 -63.50
#